data_AF-A0AAJ7CEG7-F1
#
_entry.id   AF-A0AAJ7CEG7-F1
#
_cell.length_a   1.000
_cell.length_b   1.000
_cell.length_c   1.000
_cell.angle_alpha   90.00
_cell.angle_beta   90.00
_cell.angle_gamma   90.00
#
_symmetry.space_group_name_H-M   'P 1'
#
loop_
_entity.id
_entity.type
_entity.pdbx_description
1 polymer ?
#
loop_
_entity_poly.entity_id
_entity_poly.type
_entity_poly.pdbx_seq_one_letter_code
_entity_poly.pdbx_strand_id
1 'polypeptide(L)'
;MSSEEHEPRLPRNADNFPATPDTGSDNEAKSQDRRLSVEEKLASRMIFHAREICFFLAIVFTALAALHTSPPKISKPPLAKPFFNQSSVVLDFYKGHLDAVFERGTDADFSFLMYYAPWDADSQALRHEFETVARYYHNRVFFAAINCWHPGSECRTQYNKIQSYPVLMVYPSKGLGVQYKGIRSALYMIRFLDAFMNPIHRITKEEEIADLLTTYDAVIVGYFNFTGVAKSPGYIEFYKTAIRHLEKDPNREIIFAAITDPVTAQADYDVTQFPSATLFMWSESKTYIERNRWSSENLLNWISSALVQAPLWLQPPGSKSVTLAPYLRDGPALILFTPRNPLHLQNYNYNLIKEVGLQYYNCGNNPTVDNVVTRLQENRHNAITRQREKSEHCEEILKEPKVPLHMPTISVSIQQWINDSCCANIVMNKCLLCKKKIVDTMKNQAPICTTTTEHRTPMCKGADIFSIPTLKEEQEKYELCCNRHQVSDDKNDFSKSNSKSYETSMLTGENDPRSANNVRRSFIKEDCRKLLTGNNYHPPVFPKDLPGHPNINLTELRCKVNRTLVLIAIDSLQYHHYAEGLGIDILNKRNKTAVVIIEPTQESQYVMKEDLSRYSLVQFINNYTEGMLQRTLRSVASRRFAHKTRIECEPNDNSKICVPELTTETFLDTILNPTMDVVVMYHSPYCAFCSAIAYVYLTAAHYLSNMDRLIFVRIDGDNNDLPWEYTMNRYPSILFFPARRKEDSTVFPFSLPITIRNLLNFVLANLDGDSNVEALVNVCHIGAGEPSSDCVARIRWVCLDIIEELLREYRKLRRKLSLMNKRTACNKRRSILLKLQHIRDVHLILGSTNDLRKDVDKVRVIQEKYRTYYRDLMALDVYSEAIEDVSKRTDEKQTVTSTESNTAKDEL
;
A
#
# COMPACT_ATOMS: atom_id res chain seq x y z
N MET A 1 -27.84 11.62 18.37
CA MET A 1 -29.17 11.05 18.11
C MET A 1 -29.24 9.74 18.89
N SER A 2 -29.67 9.80 20.16
CA SER A 2 -31.06 9.75 20.62
C SER A 2 -31.67 8.36 20.43
N SER A 3 -31.91 7.65 21.54
CA SER A 3 -33.28 7.22 21.94
C SER A 3 -33.23 6.47 23.28
N GLU A 4 -33.70 7.15 24.32
CA GLU A 4 -34.36 6.54 25.49
C GLU A 4 -35.73 6.01 25.07
N GLU A 5 -36.28 5.02 25.80
CA GLU A 5 -37.74 4.87 25.88
C GLU A 5 -38.17 4.44 27.29
N HIS A 6 -39.17 5.18 27.78
CA HIS A 6 -39.89 5.08 29.06
C HIS A 6 -41.09 4.13 28.91
N GLU A 7 -41.45 3.39 29.96
CA GLU A 7 -42.77 2.77 30.14
C GLU A 7 -43.69 3.62 31.04
N PRO A 8 -45.02 3.67 30.78
CA PRO A 8 -45.96 4.56 31.46
C PRO A 8 -46.74 3.91 32.63
N ARG A 9 -47.33 4.78 33.46
CA ARG A 9 -48.19 4.47 34.63
C ARG A 9 -49.69 4.35 34.30
N LEU A 10 -50.43 3.72 35.24
CA LEU A 10 -51.80 3.95 35.77
C LEU A 10 -52.80 2.78 35.55
N PRO A 11 -53.91 2.66 36.33
CA PRO A 11 -54.18 3.02 37.73
C PRO A 11 -54.99 1.97 38.56
N ARG A 12 -55.23 2.32 39.84
CA ARG A 12 -56.10 1.68 40.85
C ARG A 12 -57.62 1.91 40.65
N ASN A 13 -58.41 1.01 41.25
CA ASN A 13 -59.61 1.21 42.13
C ASN A 13 -60.68 0.14 41.79
N ALA A 14 -61.53 -0.39 42.67
CA ALA A 14 -61.68 -0.51 44.13
C ALA A 14 -63.00 -1.31 44.36
N ASP A 15 -63.35 -1.59 45.63
CA ASP A 15 -64.66 -2.00 46.18
C ASP A 15 -64.94 -3.52 46.29
N ASN A 16 -65.48 -4.09 47.38
CA ASN A 16 -65.82 -3.63 48.73
C ASN A 16 -66.10 -4.85 49.66
N PHE A 17 -65.68 -4.71 50.93
CA PHE A 17 -66.06 -5.26 52.27
C PHE A 17 -67.43 -5.97 52.53
N PRO A 18 -67.81 -6.42 53.77
CA PRO A 18 -67.07 -6.68 55.04
C PRO A 18 -67.50 -7.96 55.85
N ALA A 19 -66.78 -8.32 56.92
CA ALA A 19 -67.30 -8.52 58.31
C ALA A 19 -66.24 -9.08 59.30
N THR A 20 -66.09 -8.40 60.43
CA THR A 20 -65.43 -8.80 61.72
C THR A 20 -66.55 -9.02 62.79
N PRO A 21 -66.34 -9.32 64.11
CA PRO A 21 -65.12 -9.53 64.94
C PRO A 21 -65.18 -10.69 66.00
N ASP A 22 -64.04 -10.92 66.70
CA ASP A 22 -63.80 -11.39 68.10
C ASP A 22 -64.44 -12.71 68.63
N THR A 23 -63.86 -13.58 69.47
CA THR A 23 -62.96 -13.42 70.64
C THR A 23 -62.49 -14.82 71.12
N GLY A 24 -61.25 -14.95 71.60
CA GLY A 24 -60.80 -15.70 72.80
C GLY A 24 -61.13 -17.19 73.08
N SER A 25 -60.06 -17.92 73.43
CA SER A 25 -59.94 -19.00 74.43
C SER A 25 -60.12 -20.46 74.00
N ASP A 26 -58.98 -21.13 73.84
CA ASP A 26 -58.57 -22.39 74.49
C ASP A 26 -59.65 -23.43 74.81
N ASN A 27 -59.68 -24.49 73.98
CA ASN A 27 -59.48 -25.89 74.40
C ASN A 27 -59.79 -26.81 73.22
N GLU A 28 -58.78 -27.54 72.73
CA GLU A 28 -58.83 -28.99 72.41
C GLU A 28 -57.62 -29.39 71.53
N ALA A 29 -56.44 -29.16 72.09
CA ALA A 29 -55.11 -29.51 71.58
C ALA A 29 -54.83 -31.04 71.54
N LYS A 30 -55.79 -31.88 71.15
CA LYS A 30 -55.59 -33.35 71.09
C LYS A 30 -56.00 -34.04 69.79
N SER A 31 -56.58 -33.33 68.82
CA SER A 31 -56.91 -33.91 67.50
C SER A 31 -55.93 -33.53 66.37
N GLN A 32 -55.10 -32.50 66.58
CA GLN A 32 -54.19 -31.93 65.56
C GLN A 32 -52.86 -32.70 65.42
N ASP A 33 -52.41 -33.36 66.49
CA ASP A 33 -51.12 -34.08 66.55
C ASP A 33 -51.07 -35.33 65.65
N ARG A 34 -52.23 -35.95 65.34
CA ARG A 34 -52.27 -37.12 64.44
C ARG A 34 -52.24 -36.75 62.95
N ARG A 35 -52.59 -35.51 62.56
CA ARG A 35 -52.53 -35.05 61.16
C ARG A 35 -51.13 -34.54 60.79
N LEU A 36 -50.46 -33.84 61.71
CA LEU A 36 -49.09 -33.34 61.52
C LEU A 36 -48.06 -34.46 61.28
N SER A 37 -48.21 -35.60 61.97
CA SER A 37 -47.32 -36.78 61.82
C SER A 37 -47.35 -37.42 60.42
N VAL A 38 -48.47 -37.32 59.70
CA VAL A 38 -48.62 -37.90 58.35
C VAL A 38 -48.09 -36.95 57.28
N GLU A 39 -48.28 -35.64 57.45
CA GLU A 39 -47.75 -34.61 56.55
C GLU A 39 -46.23 -34.51 56.61
N GLU A 40 -45.60 -34.64 57.79
CA GLU A 40 -44.13 -34.69 57.90
C GLU A 40 -43.53 -35.93 57.22
N LYS A 41 -44.20 -37.09 57.32
CA LYS A 41 -43.74 -38.33 56.65
C LYS A 41 -43.89 -38.25 55.12
N LEU A 42 -44.93 -37.57 54.62
CA LEU A 42 -45.10 -37.30 53.19
C LEU A 42 -44.08 -36.27 52.68
N ALA A 43 -43.84 -35.20 53.42
CA ALA A 43 -42.84 -34.18 53.08
C ALA A 43 -41.42 -34.77 53.08
N SER A 44 -41.08 -35.61 54.05
CA SER A 44 -39.80 -36.33 54.09
C SER A 44 -39.59 -37.23 52.86
N ARG A 45 -40.62 -37.97 52.44
CA ARG A 45 -40.56 -38.79 51.22
C ARG A 45 -40.51 -37.94 49.95
N MET A 46 -41.25 -36.84 49.88
CA MET A 46 -41.18 -35.90 48.75
C MET A 46 -39.79 -35.25 48.63
N ILE A 47 -39.16 -34.88 49.74
CA ILE A 47 -37.80 -34.31 49.74
C ILE A 47 -36.78 -35.38 49.30
N PHE A 48 -36.95 -36.63 49.73
CA PHE A 48 -36.09 -37.73 49.29
C PHE A 48 -36.21 -37.96 47.78
N HIS A 49 -37.43 -38.05 47.24
CA HIS A 49 -37.65 -38.20 45.80
C HIS A 49 -37.24 -36.98 44.99
N ALA A 50 -37.44 -35.76 45.50
CA ALA A 50 -36.97 -34.53 44.86
C ALA A 50 -35.44 -34.48 44.82
N ARG A 51 -34.74 -34.97 45.86
CA ARG A 51 -33.28 -35.06 45.87
C ARG A 51 -32.76 -36.05 44.83
N GLU A 52 -33.39 -37.22 44.71
CA GLU A 52 -33.06 -38.21 43.68
C GLU A 52 -33.34 -37.67 42.28
N ILE A 53 -34.49 -37.01 42.05
CA ILE A 53 -34.82 -36.39 40.76
C ILE A 53 -33.83 -35.28 40.41
N CYS A 54 -33.46 -34.42 41.36
CA CYS A 54 -32.43 -33.41 41.16
C CYS A 54 -31.06 -34.02 40.85
N PHE A 55 -30.71 -35.15 41.47
CA PHE A 55 -29.47 -35.86 41.21
C PHE A 55 -29.47 -36.48 39.80
N PHE A 56 -30.58 -37.11 39.40
CA PHE A 56 -30.77 -37.61 38.04
C PHE A 56 -30.73 -36.49 37.01
N LEU A 57 -31.41 -35.37 37.25
CA LEU A 57 -31.34 -34.20 36.37
C LEU A 57 -29.93 -33.63 36.30
N ALA A 58 -29.19 -33.55 37.41
CA ALA A 58 -27.80 -33.11 37.41
C ALA A 58 -26.89 -34.04 36.60
N ILE A 59 -27.07 -35.37 36.72
CA ILE A 59 -26.34 -36.35 35.91
C ILE A 59 -26.72 -36.21 34.42
N VAL A 60 -28.00 -36.05 34.12
CA VAL A 60 -28.47 -35.89 32.73
C VAL A 60 -27.92 -34.59 32.14
N PHE A 61 -27.98 -33.46 32.86
CA PHE A 61 -27.44 -32.19 32.37
C PHE A 61 -25.93 -32.19 32.25
N THR A 62 -25.20 -32.84 33.16
CA THR A 62 -23.73 -32.99 33.04
C THR A 62 -23.35 -33.93 31.89
N ALA A 63 -24.10 -35.00 31.66
CA ALA A 63 -23.91 -35.88 30.51
C ALA A 63 -24.25 -35.19 29.19
N LEU A 64 -25.34 -34.39 29.14
CA LEU A 64 -25.72 -33.61 27.97
C LEU A 64 -24.67 -32.52 27.68
N ALA A 65 -24.18 -31.84 28.71
CA ALA A 65 -23.11 -30.86 28.58
C ALA A 65 -21.82 -31.53 28.08
N ALA A 66 -21.44 -32.70 28.60
CA ALA A 66 -20.27 -33.45 28.15
C ALA A 66 -20.39 -33.93 26.69
N LEU A 67 -21.60 -34.30 26.25
CA LEU A 67 -21.86 -34.72 24.86
C LEU A 67 -21.92 -33.54 23.87
N HIS A 68 -22.39 -32.37 24.30
CA HIS A 68 -22.48 -31.16 23.46
C HIS A 68 -21.25 -30.25 23.52
N THR A 69 -20.30 -30.50 24.42
CA THR A 69 -19.03 -29.76 24.53
C THR A 69 -17.83 -30.68 24.35
N SER A 70 -17.80 -31.49 23.28
CA SER A 70 -16.50 -32.00 22.84
C SER A 70 -15.63 -30.79 22.50
N PRO A 71 -14.46 -30.58 23.17
CA PRO A 71 -13.56 -29.51 22.79
C PRO A 71 -13.26 -29.66 21.29
N PRO A 72 -13.16 -28.57 20.53
CA PRO A 72 -12.92 -28.66 19.09
C PRO A 72 -11.72 -29.59 18.89
N LYS A 73 -11.86 -30.57 17.98
CA LYS A 73 -10.77 -31.48 17.62
C LYS A 73 -9.69 -30.67 16.92
N ILE A 74 -8.86 -29.97 17.70
CA ILE A 74 -7.69 -29.26 17.20
C ILE A 74 -6.70 -30.36 16.81
N SER A 75 -6.35 -30.42 15.53
CA SER A 75 -5.30 -31.30 15.04
C SER A 75 -4.03 -31.07 15.86
N LYS A 76 -3.30 -32.14 16.18
CA LYS A 76 -2.00 -31.99 16.84
C LYS A 76 -1.11 -31.06 15.99
N PRO A 77 -0.39 -30.11 16.61
CA PRO A 77 0.52 -29.25 15.86
C PRO A 77 1.54 -30.10 15.09
N PRO A 78 1.93 -29.68 13.88
CA PRO A 78 2.95 -30.38 13.12
C PRO A 78 4.26 -30.41 13.91
N LEU A 79 5.03 -31.49 13.75
CA LEU A 79 6.38 -31.59 14.32
C LEU A 79 7.24 -30.43 13.81
N ALA A 80 8.02 -29.84 14.72
CA ALA A 80 8.95 -28.78 14.38
C ALA A 80 9.99 -29.30 13.37
N LYS A 81 10.12 -28.61 12.24
CA LYS A 81 11.11 -28.90 11.19
C LYS A 81 11.97 -27.66 10.93
N PRO A 82 13.23 -27.84 10.48
CA PRO A 82 14.08 -26.72 10.09
C PRO A 82 13.39 -25.86 9.03
N PHE A 83 13.30 -24.58 9.34
CA PHE A 83 12.86 -23.53 8.44
C PHE A 83 13.99 -23.03 7.56
N PHE A 84 15.25 -23.04 8.01
CA PHE A 84 16.41 -22.81 7.13
C PHE A 84 17.15 -24.11 6.82
N ASN A 85 17.92 -24.13 5.73
CA ASN A 85 18.77 -25.29 5.39
C ASN A 85 19.98 -25.33 6.33
N GLN A 86 20.53 -26.52 6.60
CA GLN A 86 21.73 -26.72 7.41
C GLN A 86 22.99 -26.06 6.82
N SER A 87 23.00 -25.80 5.51
CA SER A 87 24.07 -25.05 4.83
C SER A 87 23.88 -23.53 4.86
N SER A 88 22.79 -23.04 5.46
CA SER A 88 22.52 -21.61 5.56
C SER A 88 23.46 -20.96 6.56
N VAL A 89 23.75 -19.67 6.33
CA VAL A 89 24.47 -18.83 7.29
C VAL A 89 23.62 -18.58 8.53
N VAL A 90 22.28 -18.56 8.37
CA VAL A 90 21.33 -18.33 9.45
C VAL A 90 21.21 -19.60 10.30
N LEU A 91 21.49 -19.49 11.60
CA LEU A 91 21.30 -20.60 12.53
C LEU A 91 19.83 -20.70 12.94
N ASP A 92 19.22 -21.85 12.68
CA ASP A 92 17.78 -22.04 12.88
C ASP A 92 17.47 -22.88 14.13
N PHE A 93 16.87 -22.23 15.12
CA PHE A 93 16.34 -22.81 16.34
C PHE A 93 14.85 -23.16 16.16
N TYR A 94 14.59 -24.09 15.24
CA TYR A 94 13.24 -24.47 14.81
C TYR A 94 12.37 -25.12 15.89
N LYS A 95 12.97 -25.59 16.99
CA LYS A 95 12.28 -26.07 18.20
C LYS A 95 11.96 -24.97 19.21
N GLY A 96 12.49 -23.76 19.00
CA GLY A 96 12.24 -22.60 19.83
C GLY A 96 12.98 -22.59 21.18
N HIS A 97 14.20 -23.12 21.23
CA HIS A 97 15.11 -22.99 22.38
C HIS A 97 15.63 -21.56 22.44
N LEU A 98 15.18 -20.77 23.40
CA LEU A 98 15.45 -19.33 23.43
C LEU A 98 16.79 -19.03 24.11
N ASP A 99 17.09 -19.69 25.21
CA ASP A 99 18.32 -19.47 25.99
C ASP A 99 19.56 -19.79 25.15
N ALA A 100 19.50 -20.88 24.37
CA ALA A 100 20.58 -21.29 23.47
C ALA A 100 20.86 -20.26 22.35
N VAL A 101 19.86 -19.47 21.94
CA VAL A 101 20.06 -18.41 20.95
C VAL A 101 20.82 -17.24 21.58
N PHE A 102 20.40 -16.82 22.77
CA PHE A 102 21.02 -15.69 23.46
C PHE A 102 22.43 -16.01 23.95
N GLU A 103 22.70 -17.22 24.43
CA GLU A 103 24.06 -17.66 24.80
C GLU A 103 25.03 -17.56 23.60
N ARG A 104 24.59 -17.97 22.40
CA ARG A 104 25.39 -17.78 21.19
C ARG A 104 25.45 -16.33 20.73
N GLY A 105 24.37 -15.58 20.93
CA GLY A 105 24.29 -14.17 20.56
C GLY A 105 25.24 -13.29 21.38
N THR A 106 25.54 -13.67 22.64
CA THR A 106 26.47 -12.91 23.50
C THR A 106 27.93 -12.97 23.06
N ASP A 107 28.30 -13.96 22.24
CA ASP A 107 29.66 -14.07 21.68
C ASP A 107 29.90 -13.09 20.51
N ALA A 108 28.83 -12.49 19.98
CA ALA A 108 28.89 -11.54 18.88
C ALA A 108 28.63 -10.10 19.35
N ASP A 109 29.26 -9.13 18.68
CA ASP A 109 29.04 -7.71 18.95
C ASP A 109 27.59 -7.30 18.65
N PHE A 110 27.03 -7.85 17.58
CA PHE A 110 25.65 -7.62 17.13
C PHE A 110 25.00 -8.93 16.70
N SER A 111 23.75 -9.15 17.12
CA SER A 111 22.94 -10.32 16.78
C SER A 111 21.63 -9.90 16.13
N PHE A 112 21.36 -10.35 14.91
CA PHE A 112 20.08 -10.14 14.22
C PHE A 112 19.23 -11.41 14.27
N LEU A 113 18.12 -11.35 15.01
CA LEU A 113 17.23 -12.47 15.27
C LEU A 113 15.90 -12.33 14.51
N MET A 114 15.50 -13.42 13.84
CA MET A 114 14.20 -13.58 13.19
C MET A 114 13.30 -14.50 14.03
N TYR A 115 12.29 -13.93 14.68
CA TYR A 115 11.23 -14.67 15.35
C TYR A 115 10.15 -14.99 14.32
N TYR A 116 9.92 -16.26 14.02
CA TYR A 116 9.05 -16.66 12.90
C TYR A 116 8.03 -17.73 13.27
N ALA A 117 7.04 -17.87 12.39
CA ALA A 117 6.13 -19.00 12.36
C ALA A 117 6.21 -19.68 10.97
N PRO A 118 6.33 -21.02 10.89
CA PRO A 118 6.61 -21.70 9.62
C PRO A 118 5.45 -21.65 8.61
N TRP A 119 4.22 -21.45 9.07
CA TRP A 119 3.01 -21.35 8.23
C TRP A 119 2.69 -19.92 7.80
N ASP A 120 3.33 -18.93 8.42
CA ASP A 120 3.05 -17.52 8.16
C ASP A 120 3.62 -17.11 6.80
N ALA A 121 2.78 -16.44 5.99
CA ALA A 121 3.13 -16.09 4.62
C ALA A 121 4.28 -15.07 4.57
N ASP A 122 4.27 -14.09 5.47
CA ASP A 122 5.31 -13.07 5.56
C ASP A 122 6.65 -13.67 6.00
N SER A 123 6.62 -14.61 6.93
CA SER A 123 7.81 -15.35 7.38
C SER A 123 8.43 -16.14 6.25
N GLN A 124 7.60 -16.83 5.45
CA GLN A 124 8.04 -17.57 4.28
C GLN A 124 8.65 -16.65 3.21
N ALA A 125 8.01 -15.51 2.92
CA ALA A 125 8.52 -14.53 1.97
C ALA A 125 9.87 -13.93 2.43
N LEU A 126 9.98 -13.59 3.73
CA LEU A 126 11.18 -12.98 4.30
C LEU A 126 12.39 -13.93 4.33
N ARG A 127 12.18 -15.25 4.40
CA ARG A 127 13.24 -16.26 4.55
C ARG A 127 14.43 -16.04 3.62
N HIS A 128 14.19 -15.84 2.32
CA HIS A 128 15.25 -15.66 1.33
C HIS A 128 15.94 -14.29 1.43
N GLU A 129 15.18 -13.24 1.73
CA GLU A 129 15.71 -11.89 1.94
C GLU A 129 16.62 -11.86 3.17
N PHE A 130 16.18 -12.46 4.28
CA PHE A 130 16.96 -12.54 5.52
C PHE A 130 18.27 -13.33 5.35
N GLU A 131 18.24 -14.44 4.61
CA GLU A 131 19.44 -15.19 4.28
C GLU A 131 20.42 -14.38 3.41
N THR A 132 19.90 -13.55 2.51
CA THR A 132 20.73 -12.66 1.67
C THR A 132 21.46 -11.62 2.53
N VAL A 133 20.78 -11.02 3.50
CA VAL A 133 21.41 -10.12 4.48
C VAL A 133 22.45 -10.86 5.31
N ALA A 134 22.13 -12.08 5.76
CA ALA A 134 23.05 -12.91 6.51
C ALA A 134 24.34 -13.17 5.74
N ARG A 135 24.26 -13.52 4.45
CA ARG A 135 25.45 -13.68 3.60
C ARG A 135 26.26 -12.39 3.47
N TYR A 136 25.60 -11.23 3.39
CA TYR A 136 26.25 -9.94 3.27
C TYR A 136 27.04 -9.55 4.55
N TYR A 137 26.49 -9.82 5.74
CA TYR A 137 27.06 -9.38 7.03
C TYR A 137 27.56 -10.51 7.96
N HIS A 138 27.67 -11.75 7.48
CA HIS A 138 28.06 -12.92 8.29
C HIS A 138 29.36 -12.77 9.09
N ASN A 139 30.26 -11.87 8.64
CA ASN A 139 31.55 -11.60 9.27
C ASN A 139 31.47 -10.58 10.43
N ARG A 140 30.36 -9.87 10.59
CA ARG A 140 30.20 -8.79 11.59
C ARG A 140 28.97 -8.94 12.47
N VAL A 141 27.92 -9.58 11.96
CA VAL A 141 26.64 -9.75 12.65
C VAL A 141 26.31 -11.24 12.73
N PHE A 142 25.90 -11.69 13.91
CA PHE A 142 25.39 -13.04 14.12
C PHE A 142 23.93 -13.13 13.68
N PHE A 143 23.59 -14.09 12.82
CA PHE A 143 22.24 -14.27 12.31
C PHE A 143 21.63 -15.57 12.83
N ALA A 144 20.47 -15.47 13.45
CA ALA A 144 19.69 -16.64 13.87
C ALA A 144 18.19 -16.45 13.67
N ALA A 145 17.49 -17.56 13.55
CA ALA A 145 16.05 -17.62 13.45
C ALA A 145 15.49 -18.56 14.52
N ILE A 146 14.32 -18.23 15.07
CA ILE A 146 13.70 -18.98 16.16
C ILE A 146 12.20 -19.15 15.93
N ASN A 147 11.73 -20.39 16.04
CA ASN A 147 10.32 -20.74 15.90
C ASN A 147 9.58 -20.48 17.22
N CYS A 148 8.87 -19.35 17.28
CA CYS A 148 8.14 -18.95 18.48
C CYS A 148 6.64 -19.25 18.40
N TRP A 149 6.21 -19.94 17.35
CA TRP A 149 4.85 -20.45 17.23
C TRP A 149 4.70 -21.89 17.72
N HIS A 150 5.75 -22.70 17.75
CA HIS A 150 5.62 -24.12 18.12
C HIS A 150 5.08 -24.32 19.54
N PRO A 151 4.02 -25.14 19.76
CA PRO A 151 3.54 -25.44 21.10
C PRO A 151 4.62 -26.14 21.95
N GLY A 152 4.78 -25.70 23.20
CA GLY A 152 5.78 -26.26 24.12
C GLY A 152 7.21 -25.76 23.92
N SER A 153 7.45 -24.81 23.01
CA SER A 153 8.76 -24.15 22.91
C SER A 153 8.99 -23.14 24.03
N GLU A 154 10.25 -22.95 24.43
CA GLU A 154 10.66 -21.94 25.41
C GLU A 154 10.26 -20.54 24.92
N CYS A 155 10.55 -20.25 23.64
CA CYS A 155 10.23 -18.95 23.06
C CYS A 155 8.73 -18.62 23.12
N ARG A 156 7.85 -19.58 22.79
CA ARG A 156 6.41 -19.37 22.86
C ARG A 156 5.93 -19.18 24.30
N THR A 157 6.57 -19.85 25.25
CA THR A 157 6.24 -19.75 26.67
C THR A 157 6.58 -18.36 27.22
N GLN A 158 7.77 -17.84 26.87
CA GLN A 158 8.22 -16.52 27.29
C GLN A 158 7.53 -15.38 26.52
N TYR A 159 7.30 -15.57 25.22
CA TYR A 159 6.68 -14.58 24.33
C TYR A 159 5.32 -15.07 23.80
N ASN A 160 4.39 -15.36 24.72
CA ASN A 160 3.07 -15.90 24.38
C ASN A 160 2.11 -14.90 23.67
N LYS A 161 2.52 -13.64 23.52
CA LYS A 161 1.71 -12.53 22.96
C LYS A 161 2.31 -11.90 21.69
N ILE A 162 3.15 -12.62 20.94
CA ILE A 162 3.60 -12.12 19.63
C ILE A 162 2.36 -11.95 18.74
N GLN A 163 2.08 -10.70 18.33
CA GLN A 163 0.86 -10.34 17.60
C GLN A 163 0.91 -10.77 16.13
N SER A 164 2.10 -10.68 15.53
CA SER A 164 2.33 -11.01 14.13
C SER A 164 3.73 -11.57 13.94
N TYR A 165 3.88 -12.41 12.92
CA TYR A 165 5.17 -12.90 12.45
C TYR A 165 5.45 -12.30 11.06
N PRO A 166 6.72 -12.24 10.64
CA PRO A 166 7.93 -12.38 11.47
C PRO A 166 8.20 -11.11 12.29
N VAL A 167 8.85 -11.27 13.44
CA VAL A 167 9.42 -10.16 14.22
C VAL A 167 10.94 -10.19 14.06
N LEU A 168 11.51 -9.04 13.71
CA LEU A 168 12.94 -8.89 13.46
C LEU A 168 13.54 -7.99 14.54
N MET A 169 14.55 -8.51 15.24
CA MET A 169 15.17 -7.82 16.39
C MET A 169 16.68 -7.83 16.27
N VAL A 170 17.32 -6.68 16.40
CA VAL A 170 18.79 -6.58 16.51
C VAL A 170 19.17 -6.33 17.96
N TYR A 171 20.08 -7.15 18.48
CA TYR A 171 20.60 -7.05 19.83
C TYR A 171 22.07 -6.64 19.79
N PRO A 172 22.47 -5.60 20.54
CA PRO A 172 23.88 -5.36 20.83
C PRO A 172 24.37 -6.39 21.87
N SER A 173 25.68 -6.63 21.94
CA SER A 173 26.30 -7.52 22.93
C SER A 173 25.93 -7.16 24.38
N LYS A 174 25.71 -5.87 24.65
CA LYS A 174 25.23 -5.35 25.93
C LYS A 174 24.10 -4.35 25.69
N GLY A 175 22.88 -4.69 26.11
CA GLY A 175 21.75 -3.78 26.08
C GLY A 175 20.45 -4.44 25.64
N LEU A 176 19.43 -3.61 25.43
CA LEU A 176 18.14 -4.05 24.92
C LEU A 176 18.17 -4.07 23.38
N GLY A 177 17.49 -5.05 22.81
CA GLY A 177 17.34 -5.13 21.35
C GLY A 177 16.40 -4.06 20.80
N VAL A 178 16.57 -3.77 19.52
CA VAL A 178 15.77 -2.82 18.73
C VAL A 178 14.98 -3.59 17.69
N GLN A 179 13.69 -3.32 17.62
CA GLN A 179 12.82 -3.95 16.62
C GLN A 179 12.96 -3.26 15.25
N TYR A 180 13.20 -4.06 14.20
CA TYR A 180 13.11 -3.58 12.83
C TYR A 180 11.64 -3.55 12.37
N LYS A 181 11.13 -2.34 12.08
CA LYS A 181 9.76 -2.08 11.60
C LYS A 181 9.70 -1.60 10.15
N GLY A 182 10.82 -1.66 9.42
CA GLY A 182 10.92 -1.21 8.04
C GLY A 182 10.48 -2.26 7.01
N ILE A 183 10.71 -1.92 5.74
CA ILE A 183 10.40 -2.78 4.59
C ILE A 183 11.23 -4.07 4.64
N ARG A 184 10.57 -5.22 4.56
CA ARG A 184 11.16 -6.57 4.73
C ARG A 184 12.00 -7.06 3.52
N SER A 185 12.75 -6.17 2.88
CA SER A 185 13.70 -6.50 1.80
C SER A 185 15.13 -6.43 2.31
N ALA A 186 16.01 -7.26 1.74
CA ALA A 186 17.41 -7.37 2.10
C ALA A 186 18.14 -6.03 2.09
N LEU A 187 17.90 -5.19 1.08
CA LEU A 187 18.61 -3.92 0.93
C LEU A 187 18.22 -2.90 2.00
N TYR A 188 16.94 -2.90 2.39
CA TYR A 188 16.43 -2.06 3.46
C TYR A 188 16.92 -2.53 4.84
N MET A 189 16.99 -3.85 5.05
CA MET A 189 17.62 -4.43 6.24
C MET A 189 19.13 -4.15 6.30
N ILE A 190 19.84 -4.18 5.17
CA ILE A 190 21.26 -3.81 5.09
C ILE A 190 21.46 -2.34 5.49
N ARG A 191 20.63 -1.42 4.95
CA ARG A 191 20.67 0.00 5.33
C ARG A 191 20.44 0.19 6.83
N PHE A 192 19.47 -0.52 7.40
CA PHE A 192 19.17 -0.47 8.82
C PHE A 192 20.32 -1.01 9.68
N LEU A 193 20.90 -2.15 9.33
CA LEU A 193 22.04 -2.72 10.05
C LEU A 193 23.25 -1.78 10.00
N ASP A 194 23.52 -1.16 8.85
CA ASP A 194 24.58 -0.17 8.72
C ASP A 194 24.34 1.05 9.62
N ALA A 195 23.10 1.56 9.67
CA ALA A 195 22.71 2.63 10.60
C ALA A 195 22.82 2.21 12.07
N PHE A 196 22.49 0.95 12.39
CA PHE A 196 22.58 0.41 13.75
C PHE A 196 24.03 0.23 14.22
N MET A 197 24.90 -0.26 13.34
CA MET A 197 26.34 -0.41 13.62
C MET A 197 27.04 0.95 13.73
N ASN A 198 26.60 1.94 12.96
CA ASN A 198 27.19 3.29 12.90
C ASN A 198 26.17 4.39 13.26
N PRO A 199 25.61 4.42 14.49
CA PRO A 199 24.45 5.26 14.80
C PRO A 199 24.79 6.74 14.98
N ILE A 200 26.02 7.08 15.41
CA ILE A 200 26.46 8.46 15.65
C ILE A 200 27.57 8.84 14.67
N HIS A 201 27.41 9.99 14.01
CA HIS A 201 28.43 10.62 13.17
C HIS A 201 29.26 11.61 14.00
N ARG A 202 30.59 11.55 13.95
CA ARG A 202 31.44 12.51 14.66
C ARG A 202 31.66 13.74 13.79
N ILE A 203 31.30 14.92 14.30
CA ILE A 203 31.53 16.20 13.61
C ILE A 203 32.86 16.78 14.08
N THR A 204 33.67 17.28 13.12
CA THR A 204 34.91 18.00 13.43
C THR A 204 34.90 19.46 13.01
N LYS A 205 34.08 19.83 12.03
CA LYS A 205 33.97 21.19 11.48
C LYS A 205 32.53 21.63 11.39
N GLU A 206 32.29 22.93 11.50
CA GLU A 206 30.93 23.48 11.43
C GLU A 206 30.23 23.25 10.09
N GLU A 207 30.97 23.35 8.98
CA GLU A 207 30.44 23.16 7.63
C GLU A 207 29.83 21.77 7.40
N GLU A 208 30.27 20.75 8.15
CA GLU A 208 29.75 19.38 8.05
C GLU A 208 28.26 19.30 8.41
N ILE A 209 27.75 20.20 9.26
CA ILE A 209 26.31 20.24 9.58
C ILE A 209 25.49 20.61 8.34
N ALA A 210 25.94 21.60 7.58
CA ALA A 210 25.27 22.01 6.35
C ALA A 210 25.26 20.85 5.33
N ASP A 211 26.38 20.13 5.20
CA ASP A 211 26.47 18.96 4.32
C ASP A 211 25.54 17.82 4.77
N LEU A 212 25.46 17.55 6.07
CA LEU A 212 24.52 16.58 6.64
C LEU A 212 23.06 16.99 6.37
N LEU A 213 22.71 18.28 6.48
CA LEU A 213 21.36 18.79 6.18
C LEU A 213 21.00 18.68 4.68
N THR A 214 21.97 18.63 3.77
CA THR A 214 21.68 18.33 2.35
C THR A 214 21.26 16.87 2.14
N THR A 215 21.77 15.94 2.97
CA THR A 215 21.58 14.49 2.81
C THR A 215 20.44 13.95 3.66
N TYR A 216 20.31 14.46 4.89
CA TYR A 216 19.33 14.05 5.90
C TYR A 216 18.31 15.17 6.13
N ASP A 217 17.11 14.83 6.60
CA ASP A 217 16.03 15.81 6.78
C ASP A 217 16.18 16.61 8.08
N ALA A 218 16.84 16.03 9.07
CA ALA A 218 17.27 16.74 10.27
C ALA A 218 18.56 16.13 10.84
N VAL A 219 19.29 16.94 11.60
CA VAL A 219 20.56 16.55 12.25
C VAL A 219 20.45 16.82 13.74
N ILE A 220 20.66 15.81 14.57
CA ILE A 220 20.68 15.96 16.03
C ILE A 220 22.13 15.92 16.48
N VAL A 221 22.64 17.03 17.00
CA VAL A 221 24.01 17.14 17.49
C VAL A 221 24.00 17.08 19.01
N GLY A 222 24.68 16.08 19.57
CA GLY A 222 24.97 15.98 20.99
C GLY A 222 26.35 16.56 21.31
N TYR A 223 26.41 17.40 22.33
CA TYR A 223 27.63 18.04 22.82
C TYR A 223 28.07 17.35 24.11
N PHE A 224 29.29 16.82 24.10
CA PHE A 224 29.81 16.06 25.24
C PHE A 224 31.25 16.46 25.54
N ASN A 225 31.57 16.62 26.83
CA ASN A 225 32.96 16.67 27.28
C ASN A 225 33.51 15.25 27.35
N PHE A 226 34.19 14.82 26.29
CA PHE A 226 34.57 13.43 26.13
C PHE A 226 35.92 13.11 26.80
N THR A 227 35.88 12.50 27.98
CA THR A 227 37.07 11.97 28.69
C THR A 227 37.16 10.44 28.65
N GLY A 228 36.24 9.80 27.90
CA GLY A 228 36.11 8.35 27.71
C GLY A 228 34.65 7.88 27.81
N VAL A 229 34.31 6.75 27.19
CA VAL A 229 32.92 6.26 27.07
C VAL A 229 32.22 6.10 28.43
N ALA A 230 32.93 5.57 29.44
CA ALA A 230 32.37 5.35 30.78
C ALA A 230 32.33 6.62 31.65
N LYS A 231 33.10 7.65 31.29
CA LYS A 231 33.32 8.88 32.09
C LYS A 231 32.61 10.11 31.51
N SER A 232 31.99 9.99 30.34
CA SER A 232 31.29 11.09 29.68
C SER A 232 29.79 11.03 30.02
N PRO A 233 29.29 11.88 30.92
CA PRO A 233 27.90 11.83 31.35
C PRO A 233 26.96 12.09 30.17
N GLY A 234 25.88 11.31 30.08
CA GLY A 234 24.83 11.47 29.06
C GLY A 234 25.13 10.87 27.68
N TYR A 235 26.38 10.60 27.32
CA TYR A 235 26.73 10.03 26.00
C TYR A 235 26.10 8.65 25.76
N ILE A 236 26.11 7.77 26.77
CA ILE A 236 25.50 6.43 26.66
C ILE A 236 23.99 6.51 26.42
N GLU A 237 23.30 7.42 27.11
CA GLU A 237 21.86 7.63 26.90
C GLU A 237 21.57 8.22 25.52
N PHE A 238 22.43 9.10 25.01
CA PHE A 238 22.33 9.64 23.65
C PHE A 238 22.57 8.54 22.59
N TYR A 239 23.55 7.67 22.79
CA TYR A 239 23.79 6.50 21.95
C TYR A 239 22.60 5.52 21.94
N LYS A 240 22.04 5.22 23.11
CA LYS A 240 20.79 4.44 23.23
C LYS A 240 19.64 5.11 22.49
N THR A 241 19.54 6.44 22.56
CA THR A 241 18.53 7.23 21.84
C THR A 241 18.68 7.05 20.33
N ALA A 242 19.91 7.20 19.80
CA ALA A 242 20.20 7.06 18.38
C ALA A 242 19.80 5.67 17.85
N ILE A 243 20.12 4.62 18.60
CA ILE A 243 19.77 3.24 18.24
C ILE A 243 18.26 2.99 18.35
N ARG A 244 17.61 3.39 19.45
CA ARG A 244 16.16 3.22 19.65
C ARG A 244 15.33 4.03 18.64
N HIS A 245 15.86 5.15 18.16
CA HIS A 245 15.19 5.95 17.14
C HIS A 245 15.00 5.18 15.82
N LEU A 246 15.89 4.22 15.51
CA LEU A 246 15.79 3.38 14.32
C LEU A 246 14.54 2.47 14.31
N GLU A 247 13.86 2.28 15.44
CA GLU A 247 12.54 1.62 15.44
C GLU A 247 11.46 2.47 14.76
N LYS A 248 11.55 3.79 14.88
CA LYS A 248 10.64 4.75 14.26
C LYS A 248 11.11 5.15 12.86
N ASP A 249 12.41 5.35 12.70
CA ASP A 249 13.06 5.72 11.43
C ASP A 249 14.10 4.67 11.00
N PRO A 250 13.66 3.54 10.43
CA PRO A 250 14.57 2.46 10.01
C PRO A 250 15.45 2.86 8.82
N ASN A 251 15.11 3.94 8.11
CA ASN A 251 15.88 4.42 6.96
C ASN A 251 16.86 5.54 7.32
N ARG A 252 16.89 6.00 8.57
CA ARG A 252 17.79 7.07 9.03
C ARG A 252 17.67 8.32 8.14
N GLU A 253 16.47 8.87 8.07
CA GLU A 253 16.19 10.21 7.55
C GLU A 253 16.70 11.29 8.51
N ILE A 254 16.74 10.98 9.80
CA ILE A 254 17.36 11.81 10.84
C ILE A 254 18.69 11.20 11.25
N ILE A 255 19.75 12.01 11.26
CA ILE A 255 21.07 11.57 11.69
C ILE A 255 21.44 12.12 13.06
N PHE A 256 21.97 11.23 13.91
CA PHE A 256 22.60 11.61 15.17
C PHE A 256 24.08 11.88 14.93
N ALA A 257 24.55 12.99 15.45
CA ALA A 257 25.93 13.41 15.41
C ALA A 257 26.41 13.82 16.80
N ALA A 258 27.73 13.77 17.01
CA ALA A 258 28.34 14.14 18.28
C ALA A 258 29.58 15.00 18.07
N ILE A 259 29.67 16.04 18.89
CA ILE A 259 30.87 16.85 19.07
C ILE A 259 31.47 16.47 20.41
N THR A 260 32.72 16.01 20.36
CA THR A 260 33.43 15.46 21.52
C THR A 260 34.41 16.44 22.15
N ASP A 261 34.75 17.52 21.44
CA ASP A 261 35.68 18.53 21.91
C ASP A 261 34.91 19.70 22.56
N PRO A 262 35.07 19.94 23.88
CA PRO A 262 34.40 21.04 24.56
C PRO A 262 34.86 22.41 24.06
N VAL A 263 36.10 22.55 23.56
CA VAL A 263 36.62 23.83 23.06
C VAL A 263 35.89 24.24 21.78
N THR A 264 35.79 23.32 20.82
CA THR A 264 35.02 23.51 19.59
C THR A 264 33.53 23.74 19.88
N ALA A 265 32.95 23.01 20.84
CA ALA A 265 31.56 23.19 21.23
C ALA A 265 31.28 24.60 21.78
N GLN A 266 32.21 25.19 22.52
CA GLN A 266 32.06 26.54 23.04
C GLN A 266 32.34 27.62 22.00
N ALA A 267 33.38 27.45 21.17
CA ALA A 267 33.81 28.44 20.20
C ALA A 267 32.86 28.58 19.01
N ASP A 268 32.38 27.46 18.47
CA ASP A 268 31.63 27.43 17.20
C ASP A 268 30.10 27.32 17.41
N TYR A 269 29.65 26.94 18.61
CA TYR A 269 28.24 26.64 18.88
C TYR A 269 27.67 27.24 20.17
N ASP A 270 28.44 28.07 20.87
CA ASP A 270 28.05 28.73 22.14
C ASP A 270 27.56 27.76 23.23
N VAL A 271 28.03 26.51 23.24
CA VAL A 271 27.64 25.51 24.24
C VAL A 271 28.59 25.52 25.43
N THR A 272 28.07 25.90 26.60
CA THR A 272 28.84 25.98 27.86
C THR A 272 28.48 24.88 28.87
N GLN A 273 27.32 24.24 28.70
CA GLN A 273 26.81 23.17 29.57
C GLN A 273 26.85 21.82 28.86
N PHE A 274 27.28 20.78 29.58
CA PHE A 274 27.38 19.42 29.07
C PHE A 274 26.73 18.43 30.07
N PRO A 275 25.93 17.45 29.61
CA PRO A 275 25.57 17.15 28.22
C PRO A 275 24.49 18.11 27.67
N SER A 276 24.58 18.45 26.39
CA SER A 276 23.58 19.25 25.67
C SER A 276 23.25 18.62 24.33
N ALA A 277 22.06 18.87 23.78
CA ALA A 277 21.67 18.41 22.45
C ALA A 277 20.91 19.49 21.69
N THR A 278 21.21 19.63 20.40
CA THR A 278 20.56 20.57 19.49
C THR A 278 20.04 19.81 18.27
N LEU A 279 18.76 20.00 17.95
CA LEU A 279 18.12 19.54 16.73
C LEU A 279 18.22 20.65 15.69
N PHE A 280 19.00 20.41 14.65
CA PHE A 280 19.08 21.27 13.47
C PHE A 280 18.06 20.78 12.44
N MET A 281 17.13 21.67 12.09
CA MET A 281 16.18 21.48 11.00
C MET A 281 16.43 22.56 9.94
N TRP A 282 15.65 22.51 8.86
CA TRP A 282 15.78 23.46 7.78
C TRP A 282 15.42 24.90 8.17
N SER A 283 14.44 25.11 9.05
CA SER A 283 13.97 26.47 9.41
C SER A 283 14.64 27.04 10.64
N GLU A 284 14.77 26.23 11.69
CA GLU A 284 15.21 26.62 13.04
C GLU A 284 16.01 25.50 13.69
N SER A 285 16.92 25.87 14.58
CA SER A 285 17.56 24.95 15.51
C SER A 285 16.85 25.00 16.86
N LYS A 286 16.58 23.84 17.45
CA LYS A 286 15.96 23.72 18.78
C LYS A 286 16.91 23.02 19.72
N THR A 287 17.16 23.63 20.87
CA THR A 287 17.99 23.04 21.92
C THR A 287 17.13 22.24 22.91
N TYR A 288 17.67 21.14 23.42
CA TYR A 288 17.01 20.36 24.47
C TYR A 288 17.17 21.10 25.81
N ILE A 289 16.04 21.46 26.42
CA ILE A 289 16.03 22.26 27.66
C ILE A 289 16.18 21.33 28.88
N GLU A 290 17.07 21.70 29.80
CA GLU A 290 17.45 20.94 31.01
C GLU A 290 16.32 20.64 32.01
N ARG A 291 15.10 21.19 31.82
CA ARG A 291 13.96 20.91 32.72
C ARG A 291 13.62 19.42 32.81
N ASN A 292 13.96 18.66 31.78
CA ASN A 292 13.69 17.23 31.68
C ASN A 292 14.97 16.41 31.90
N ARG A 293 14.89 15.35 32.71
CA ARG A 293 16.02 14.42 32.95
C ARG A 293 16.59 13.88 31.63
N TRP A 294 17.92 13.85 31.52
CA TRP A 294 18.65 13.31 30.36
C TRP A 294 18.48 11.78 30.27
N SER A 295 17.49 11.33 29.50
CA SER A 295 17.18 9.91 29.31
C SER A 295 16.77 9.65 27.87
N SER A 296 16.96 8.40 27.40
CA SER A 296 16.59 8.05 26.02
C SER A 296 15.11 8.27 25.68
N GLU A 297 14.20 8.05 26.63
CA GLU A 297 12.76 8.25 26.42
C GLU A 297 12.40 9.74 26.28
N ASN A 298 12.95 10.59 27.14
CA ASN A 298 12.71 12.03 27.08
C ASN A 298 13.29 12.65 25.80
N LEU A 299 14.48 12.22 25.40
CA LEU A 299 15.11 12.67 24.15
C LEU A 299 14.26 12.24 22.94
N LEU A 300 13.78 11.00 22.89
CA LEU A 300 12.91 10.53 21.81
C LEU A 300 11.58 11.30 21.75
N ASN A 301 10.98 11.60 22.90
CA ASN A 301 9.74 12.38 22.98
C ASN A 301 9.97 13.83 22.51
N TRP A 302 11.06 14.45 22.97
CA TRP A 302 11.46 15.78 22.52
C TRP A 302 11.66 15.82 21.01
N ILE A 303 12.44 14.90 20.44
CA ILE A 303 12.66 14.79 18.99
C ILE A 303 11.32 14.71 18.27
N SER A 304 10.42 13.83 18.70
CA SER A 304 9.11 13.68 18.04
C SER A 304 8.21 14.91 18.13
N SER A 305 8.35 15.72 19.19
CA SER A 305 7.56 16.95 19.37
C SER A 305 8.16 18.16 18.66
N ALA A 306 9.48 18.18 18.47
CA ALA A 306 10.22 19.32 17.97
C ALA A 306 10.37 19.30 16.44
N LEU A 307 10.31 18.11 15.83
CA LEU A 307 10.56 17.87 14.42
C LEU A 307 9.49 18.52 13.52
N VAL A 308 9.94 19.40 12.62
CA VAL A 308 9.12 20.00 11.56
C VAL A 308 9.88 19.85 10.24
N GLN A 309 9.30 19.11 9.31
CA GLN A 309 9.88 18.86 7.98
C GLN A 309 9.12 19.63 6.90
N ALA A 310 9.85 20.12 5.89
CA ALA A 310 9.27 20.81 4.74
C ALA A 310 8.82 19.78 3.67
N PRO A 311 9.72 19.02 3.03
CA PRO A 311 9.36 17.75 2.42
C PRO A 311 9.52 16.59 3.41
N LEU A 312 8.66 15.59 3.29
CA LEU A 312 8.74 14.34 4.07
C LEU A 312 8.73 13.14 3.14
N TRP A 313 9.52 12.11 3.49
CA TRP A 313 9.36 10.80 2.91
C TRP A 313 8.30 9.98 3.65
N LEU A 314 7.25 9.56 2.95
CA LEU A 314 6.19 8.74 3.54
C LEU A 314 6.39 7.26 3.18
N GLN A 315 6.34 6.40 4.20
CA GLN A 315 6.34 4.95 4.04
C GLN A 315 5.06 4.36 4.61
N PRO A 316 4.03 4.15 3.78
CA PRO A 316 2.83 3.45 4.21
C PRO A 316 3.19 2.02 4.66
N PRO A 317 2.59 1.48 5.74
CA PRO A 317 2.95 0.17 6.29
C PRO A 317 2.61 -1.03 5.39
N GLY A 318 2.15 -0.83 4.16
CA GLY A 318 1.75 -1.89 3.22
C GLY A 318 0.42 -2.57 3.55
N SER A 319 -0.25 -2.17 4.64
CA SER A 319 -1.59 -2.61 5.03
C SER A 319 -2.58 -1.44 4.98
N LYS A 320 -3.89 -1.74 5.13
CA LYS A 320 -4.92 -0.71 5.34
C LYS A 320 -4.47 0.20 6.49
N SER A 321 -4.23 1.46 6.17
CA SER A 321 -3.63 2.43 7.09
C SER A 321 -4.13 3.83 6.79
N VAL A 322 -4.12 4.66 7.84
CA VAL A 322 -4.58 6.05 7.80
C VAL A 322 -3.38 6.99 7.68
N THR A 323 -2.20 6.48 7.31
CA THR A 323 -0.92 7.22 7.34
C THR A 323 -0.92 8.46 6.45
N LEU A 324 -1.61 8.44 5.31
CA LEU A 324 -1.70 9.57 4.39
C LEU A 324 -2.75 10.62 4.83
N ALA A 325 -3.73 10.22 5.64
CA ALA A 325 -4.90 11.05 5.92
C ALA A 325 -4.58 12.36 6.68
N PRO A 326 -3.66 12.42 7.66
CA PRO A 326 -3.30 13.69 8.30
C PRO A 326 -2.85 14.75 7.29
N TYR A 327 -2.00 14.36 6.34
CA TYR A 327 -1.43 15.28 5.35
C TYR A 327 -2.46 15.77 4.32
N LEU A 328 -3.47 14.96 4.03
CA LEU A 328 -4.58 15.36 3.15
C LEU A 328 -5.69 16.12 3.90
N ARG A 329 -5.75 16.06 5.23
CA ARG A 329 -6.71 16.87 6.01
C ARG A 329 -6.29 18.34 6.07
N ASP A 330 -4.98 18.58 6.13
CA ASP A 330 -4.42 19.92 6.30
C ASP A 330 -4.46 20.77 5.02
N GLY A 331 -4.69 20.14 3.86
CA GLY A 331 -4.86 20.84 2.59
C GLY A 331 -4.41 20.02 1.37
N PRO A 332 -4.17 20.71 0.24
CA PRO A 332 -3.63 20.08 -0.96
C PRO A 332 -2.22 19.53 -0.74
N ALA A 333 -1.93 18.36 -1.31
CA ALA A 333 -0.63 17.70 -1.19
C ALA A 333 -0.01 17.42 -2.55
N LEU A 334 1.24 17.83 -2.74
CA LEU A 334 2.08 17.43 -3.86
C LEU A 334 2.84 16.17 -3.49
N ILE A 335 2.58 15.09 -4.22
CA ILE A 335 3.18 13.78 -4.03
C ILE A 335 4.14 13.49 -5.17
N LEU A 336 5.42 13.31 -4.83
CA LEU A 336 6.46 12.79 -5.70
C LEU A 336 6.56 11.27 -5.52
N PHE A 337 6.17 10.53 -6.54
CA PHE A 337 6.53 9.12 -6.65
C PHE A 337 7.87 9.01 -7.35
N THR A 338 8.88 8.43 -6.70
CA THR A 338 10.20 8.21 -7.30
C THR A 338 10.88 6.99 -6.68
N PRO A 339 11.76 6.26 -7.41
CA PRO A 339 12.45 5.11 -6.84
C PRO A 339 13.30 5.53 -5.64
N ARG A 340 13.20 4.78 -4.53
CA ARG A 340 14.12 4.91 -3.40
C ARG A 340 15.15 3.79 -3.46
N ASN A 341 16.41 4.16 -3.65
CA ASN A 341 17.50 3.21 -3.46
C ASN A 341 18.01 3.30 -2.01
N PRO A 342 17.79 2.28 -1.16
CA PRO A 342 18.16 2.35 0.26
C PRO A 342 19.69 2.33 0.47
N LEU A 343 20.48 1.84 -0.49
CA LEU A 343 21.94 1.77 -0.34
C LEU A 343 22.66 3.02 -0.82
N HIS A 344 21.99 3.87 -1.61
CA HIS A 344 22.55 5.16 -2.03
C HIS A 344 22.38 6.19 -0.93
N LEU A 345 23.43 7.00 -0.75
CA LEU A 345 23.43 8.07 0.25
C LEU A 345 22.45 9.20 -0.11
N GLN A 346 22.34 9.51 -1.40
CA GLN A 346 21.53 10.61 -1.91
C GLN A 346 20.43 10.11 -2.86
N ASN A 347 19.28 10.78 -2.82
CA ASN A 347 18.21 10.62 -3.80
C ASN A 347 18.05 11.96 -4.54
N TYR A 348 18.54 12.05 -5.76
CA TYR A 348 18.62 13.32 -6.48
C TYR A 348 17.25 13.92 -6.80
N ASN A 349 16.24 13.11 -7.10
CA ASN A 349 14.87 13.57 -7.32
C ASN A 349 14.24 14.14 -6.03
N TYR A 350 14.49 13.49 -4.89
CA TYR A 350 14.08 14.02 -3.60
C TYR A 350 14.87 15.29 -3.23
N ASN A 351 16.15 15.35 -3.54
CA ASN A 351 16.93 16.57 -3.29
C ASN A 351 16.39 17.76 -4.10
N LEU A 352 15.82 17.53 -5.28
CA LEU A 352 15.13 18.57 -6.04
C LEU A 352 13.82 19.03 -5.36
N ILE A 353 12.98 18.11 -4.86
CA ILE A 353 11.77 18.51 -4.12
C ILE A 353 12.13 19.20 -2.80
N LYS A 354 13.27 18.84 -2.21
CA LYS A 354 13.85 19.52 -1.06
C LYS A 354 14.32 20.92 -1.41
N GLU A 355 15.06 21.10 -2.50
CA GLU A 355 15.48 22.42 -3.01
C GLU A 355 14.26 23.35 -3.17
N VAL A 356 13.25 22.92 -3.94
CA VAL A 356 12.05 23.73 -4.22
C VAL A 356 11.19 23.90 -2.97
N GLY A 357 11.08 22.87 -2.13
CA GLY A 357 10.34 22.93 -0.88
C GLY A 357 10.93 23.93 0.09
N LEU A 358 12.23 23.88 0.34
CA LEU A 358 12.90 24.85 1.20
C LEU A 358 12.68 26.28 0.72
N GLN A 359 12.78 26.53 -0.59
CA GLN A 359 12.45 27.83 -1.18
C GLN A 359 10.98 28.22 -0.93
N TYR A 360 10.03 27.30 -1.16
CA TYR A 360 8.59 27.54 -0.98
C TYR A 360 8.21 27.88 0.46
N TYR A 361 8.86 27.24 1.44
CA TYR A 361 8.61 27.45 2.86
C TYR A 361 9.45 28.59 3.48
N ASN A 362 10.48 29.12 2.79
CA ASN A 362 11.36 30.18 3.30
C ASN A 362 10.72 31.57 3.21
N CYS A 363 9.71 31.85 4.05
CA CYS A 363 9.06 33.16 4.06
C CYS A 363 9.90 34.28 4.68
N GLY A 364 10.88 33.94 5.53
CA GLY A 364 11.69 34.89 6.30
C GLY A 364 13.01 35.26 5.64
N ASN A 365 13.32 34.75 4.45
CA ASN A 365 14.63 34.85 3.80
C ASN A 365 15.78 34.50 4.75
N ASN A 366 15.66 33.36 5.42
CA ASN A 366 16.67 32.91 6.37
C ASN A 366 17.96 32.52 5.61
N PRO A 367 19.11 33.18 5.87
CA PRO A 367 20.35 32.92 5.13
C PRO A 367 20.87 31.49 5.32
N THR A 368 20.53 30.82 6.42
CA THR A 368 20.90 29.41 6.65
C THR A 368 20.18 28.47 5.67
N VAL A 369 18.91 28.75 5.36
CA VAL A 369 18.13 28.02 4.35
C VAL A 369 18.75 28.23 2.98
N ASP A 370 19.08 29.48 2.65
CA ASP A 370 19.65 29.83 1.35
C ASP A 370 21.00 29.13 1.11
N ASN A 371 21.87 29.05 2.13
CA ASN A 371 23.12 28.28 2.05
C ASN A 371 22.86 26.79 1.74
N VAL A 372 21.90 26.15 2.41
CA VAL A 372 21.54 24.75 2.15
C VAL A 372 20.96 24.58 0.73
N VAL A 373 20.10 25.50 0.28
CA VAL A 373 19.55 25.51 -1.08
C VAL A 373 20.65 25.67 -2.13
N THR A 374 21.61 26.58 -1.94
CA THR A 374 22.75 26.75 -2.84
C THR A 374 23.59 25.48 -2.93
N ARG A 375 23.88 24.81 -1.80
CA ARG A 375 24.58 23.52 -1.78
C ARG A 375 23.80 22.42 -2.50
N LEU A 376 22.48 22.36 -2.32
CA LEU A 376 21.61 21.42 -3.04
C LEU A 376 21.65 21.67 -4.56
N GLN A 377 21.66 22.93 -4.98
CA GLN A 377 21.80 23.31 -6.38
C GLN A 377 23.15 22.87 -6.95
N GLU A 378 24.26 23.19 -6.28
CA GLU A 378 25.61 22.76 -6.70
C GLU A 378 25.72 21.23 -6.80
N ASN A 379 25.15 20.53 -5.81
CA ASN A 379 25.10 19.06 -5.81
C ASN A 379 24.30 18.53 -7.00
N ARG A 380 23.19 19.16 -7.38
CA ARG A 380 22.37 18.78 -8.55
C ARG A 380 23.15 18.95 -9.86
N HIS A 381 23.81 20.10 -10.07
CA HIS A 381 24.56 20.37 -11.31
C HIS A 381 25.73 19.40 -11.50
N ASN A 382 26.39 19.00 -10.40
CA ASN A 382 27.54 18.09 -10.44
C ASN A 382 27.18 16.62 -10.21
N ALA A 383 25.89 16.30 -9.99
CA ALA A 383 25.44 14.99 -9.55
C ALA A 383 25.84 13.86 -10.51
N ILE A 384 25.61 14.06 -11.81
CA ILE A 384 25.86 13.06 -12.85
C ILE A 384 27.37 12.77 -12.96
N THR A 385 28.19 13.81 -13.01
CA THR A 385 29.64 13.70 -13.11
C THR A 385 30.22 13.04 -11.86
N ARG A 386 29.86 13.51 -10.66
CA ARG A 386 30.33 12.92 -9.39
C ARG A 386 29.93 11.45 -9.23
N GLN A 387 28.70 11.09 -9.63
CA GLN A 387 28.25 9.71 -9.56
C GLN A 387 29.03 8.81 -10.54
N ARG A 388 29.35 9.30 -11.74
CA ARG A 388 30.17 8.58 -12.71
C ARG A 388 31.58 8.36 -12.17
N GLU A 389 32.25 9.42 -11.75
CA GLU A 389 33.61 9.36 -11.18
C GLU A 389 33.68 8.41 -9.97
N LYS A 390 32.70 8.48 -9.07
CA LYS A 390 32.63 7.58 -7.90
C LYS A 390 32.43 6.13 -8.31
N SER A 391 31.63 5.86 -9.34
CA SER A 391 31.39 4.50 -9.84
C SER A 391 32.65 3.93 -10.49
N GLU A 392 33.34 4.71 -11.33
CA GLU A 392 34.62 4.33 -11.96
C GLU A 392 35.70 4.05 -10.91
N HIS A 393 35.87 4.95 -9.93
CA HIS A 393 36.81 4.79 -8.83
C HIS A 393 36.55 3.51 -8.00
N CYS A 394 35.27 3.20 -7.75
CA CYS A 394 34.89 2.00 -7.02
C CYS A 394 35.16 0.71 -7.80
N GLU A 395 35.00 0.72 -9.12
CA GLU A 395 35.39 -0.43 -9.94
C GLU A 395 36.89 -0.70 -9.91
N GLU A 396 37.72 0.35 -9.92
CA GLU A 396 39.18 0.23 -9.82
C GLU A 396 39.61 -0.38 -8.48
N ILE A 397 39.10 0.15 -7.37
CA ILE A 397 39.44 -0.32 -6.01
C ILE A 397 39.05 -1.79 -5.79
N LEU A 398 37.94 -2.24 -6.37
CA LEU A 398 37.48 -3.61 -6.22
C LEU A 398 38.20 -4.61 -7.13
N LYS A 399 38.83 -4.14 -8.23
CA LYS A 399 39.68 -4.94 -9.11
C LYS A 399 41.10 -5.13 -8.56
N GLU A 400 41.51 -4.35 -7.55
CA GLU A 400 42.82 -4.50 -6.93
C GLU A 400 43.04 -5.93 -6.38
N PRO A 401 44.14 -6.62 -6.77
CA PRO A 401 44.44 -7.93 -6.25
C PRO A 401 44.65 -7.87 -4.72
N LYS A 402 44.20 -8.93 -4.02
CA LYS A 402 44.54 -9.10 -2.60
C LYS A 402 46.07 -9.19 -2.51
N VAL A 403 46.71 -8.22 -1.88
CA VAL A 403 48.16 -8.24 -1.65
C VAL A 403 48.50 -9.54 -0.90
N PRO A 404 49.44 -10.37 -1.39
CA PRO A 404 49.89 -11.54 -0.67
C PRO A 404 50.49 -11.11 0.67
N LEU A 405 49.96 -11.64 1.77
CA LEU A 405 50.51 -11.45 3.11
C LEU A 405 51.92 -12.07 3.16
N HIS A 406 52.96 -11.24 3.15
CA HIS A 406 54.31 -11.70 3.49
C HIS A 406 54.49 -11.56 5.01
N MET A 407 54.51 -12.68 5.73
CA MET A 407 54.72 -12.69 7.18
C MET A 407 56.19 -12.41 7.50
N PRO A 408 56.54 -11.36 8.26
CA PRO A 408 57.91 -11.17 8.70
C PRO A 408 58.25 -12.13 9.86
N THR A 409 59.43 -12.77 9.77
CA THR A 409 59.98 -13.67 10.80
C THR A 409 60.71 -12.87 11.90
N ILE A 410 60.32 -13.06 13.17
CA ILE A 410 61.02 -12.49 14.32
C ILE A 410 61.36 -13.62 15.30
N SER A 411 62.58 -13.66 15.83
CA SER A 411 63.00 -14.68 16.80
C SER A 411 62.63 -14.28 18.24
N VAL A 412 61.78 -15.05 18.90
CA VAL A 412 61.47 -14.90 20.34
C VAL A 412 61.69 -16.22 21.07
N SER A 413 62.41 -16.19 22.20
CA SER A 413 62.64 -17.35 23.07
C SER A 413 61.56 -17.43 24.16
N ILE A 414 60.54 -18.26 23.98
CA ILE A 414 59.52 -18.54 25.01
C ILE A 414 59.32 -20.05 25.18
N GLN A 415 59.25 -20.47 26.44
CA GLN A 415 59.14 -21.85 26.92
C GLN A 415 57.87 -22.55 26.41
N GLN A 416 58.05 -23.82 26.09
CA GLN A 416 57.14 -24.74 25.41
C GLN A 416 55.85 -24.97 26.22
N TRP A 417 54.72 -24.43 25.75
CA TRP A 417 53.38 -24.90 26.12
C TRP A 417 52.79 -25.70 24.95
N ILE A 418 52.27 -26.87 25.30
CA ILE A 418 51.87 -27.96 24.41
C ILE A 418 50.67 -27.55 23.57
N ASN A 419 50.87 -27.46 22.25
CA ASN A 419 49.81 -27.45 21.24
C ASN A 419 49.40 -28.90 20.98
N ASP A 420 48.21 -29.31 21.44
CA ASP A 420 47.43 -30.39 20.83
C ASP A 420 46.02 -30.43 21.46
N SER A 421 45.18 -29.43 21.13
CA SER A 421 43.73 -29.52 21.38
C SER A 421 42.99 -29.75 20.06
N CYS A 422 42.07 -30.72 20.09
CA CYS A 422 41.23 -31.15 18.96
C CYS A 422 40.37 -30.02 18.34
N CYS A 423 40.38 -28.82 18.93
CA CYS A 423 39.65 -27.65 18.47
C CYS A 423 40.45 -26.73 17.52
N ALA A 424 41.76 -26.97 17.33
CA ALA A 424 42.60 -26.04 16.59
C ALA A 424 42.35 -25.99 15.06
N ASN A 425 41.72 -27.01 14.48
CA ASN A 425 41.57 -27.14 13.02
C ASN A 425 40.12 -27.35 12.52
N ILE A 426 39.12 -27.05 13.34
CA ILE A 426 37.70 -27.13 12.95
C ILE A 426 37.08 -25.74 13.14
N VAL A 427 36.46 -25.21 12.08
CA VAL A 427 35.69 -23.95 12.11
C VAL A 427 34.85 -23.90 13.39
N MET A 428 35.04 -22.85 14.19
CA MET A 428 34.61 -22.64 15.59
C MET A 428 33.14 -22.99 15.95
N ASN A 429 32.29 -23.32 14.97
CA ASN A 429 30.85 -23.57 15.16
C ASN A 429 30.46 -25.04 15.43
N LYS A 430 31.40 -26.00 15.51
CA LYS A 430 31.06 -27.44 15.66
C LYS A 430 31.63 -28.18 16.88
N CYS A 431 32.59 -27.62 17.62
CA CYS A 431 33.28 -28.39 18.69
C CYS A 431 32.56 -28.45 20.05
N LEU A 432 31.58 -27.59 20.33
CA LEU A 432 30.95 -27.51 21.67
C LEU A 432 29.91 -28.60 21.98
N LEU A 433 29.69 -29.56 21.08
CA LEU A 433 28.59 -30.55 21.18
C LEU A 433 29.02 -31.99 21.45
N CYS A 434 30.31 -32.26 21.67
CA CYS A 434 30.77 -33.57 22.12
C CYS A 434 30.70 -33.67 23.66
N LYS A 435 29.49 -33.78 24.22
CA LYS A 435 29.28 -34.20 25.62
C LYS A 435 28.74 -35.63 25.63
N LYS A 436 29.51 -36.59 26.16
CA LYS A 436 29.06 -37.99 26.31
C LYS A 436 28.41 -38.16 27.68
N LYS A 437 27.20 -38.71 27.73
CA LYS A 437 26.59 -39.25 28.96
C LYS A 437 27.32 -40.55 29.31
N ILE A 438 27.89 -40.65 30.51
CA ILE A 438 28.31 -41.94 31.08
C ILE A 438 27.12 -42.41 31.90
N VAL A 439 26.41 -43.43 31.41
CA VAL A 439 25.47 -44.19 32.23
C VAL A 439 25.92 -45.64 32.14
N ASP A 440 25.93 -46.28 33.30
CA ASP A 440 26.55 -47.57 33.59
C ASP A 440 26.38 -48.66 32.53
N THR A 441 27.45 -49.45 32.47
CA THR A 441 27.66 -50.68 31.71
C THR A 441 26.45 -51.61 31.70
N MET A 442 25.88 -51.83 30.52
CA MET A 442 25.59 -53.15 29.91
C MET A 442 24.68 -52.95 28.69
N LYS A 443 25.22 -52.40 27.60
CA LYS A 443 24.77 -52.61 26.22
C LYS A 443 25.78 -51.96 25.28
N ASN A 444 26.42 -52.77 24.45
CA ASN A 444 27.31 -52.31 23.39
C ASN A 444 26.58 -51.33 22.47
N GLN A 445 26.94 -50.05 22.52
CA GLN A 445 26.62 -49.08 21.48
C GLN A 445 27.92 -48.49 20.93
N ALA A 446 28.03 -48.52 19.60
CA ALA A 446 29.18 -48.08 18.83
C ALA A 446 29.50 -46.59 19.09
N PRO A 447 30.77 -46.19 19.01
CA PRO A 447 31.15 -44.78 19.09
C PRO A 447 30.49 -43.99 17.94
N ILE A 448 29.92 -42.83 18.27
CA ILE A 448 29.22 -41.92 17.32
C ILE A 448 30.17 -41.37 16.24
N CYS A 449 31.48 -41.48 16.44
CA CYS A 449 32.50 -41.14 15.46
C CYS A 449 33.39 -42.37 15.21
N THR A 450 33.24 -43.01 14.06
CA THR A 450 34.22 -44.00 13.55
C THR A 450 35.02 -43.38 12.42
N THR A 451 36.34 -43.35 12.57
CA THR A 451 37.28 -43.01 11.51
C THR A 451 37.47 -44.22 10.60
N THR A 452 36.93 -44.19 9.38
CA THR A 452 37.35 -45.09 8.30
C THR A 452 38.52 -44.47 7.56
N THR A 453 39.57 -45.24 7.34
CA THR A 453 40.92 -44.81 6.96
C THR A 453 41.11 -44.25 5.55
N GLU A 454 40.05 -44.06 4.75
CA GLU A 454 40.24 -43.67 3.33
C GLU A 454 39.60 -42.34 2.89
N HIS A 455 38.81 -41.66 3.73
CA HIS A 455 38.40 -40.28 3.44
C HIS A 455 38.33 -39.44 4.72
N ARG A 456 39.17 -38.39 4.78
CA ARG A 456 39.22 -37.42 5.88
C ARG A 456 38.01 -36.47 5.86
N THR A 457 36.85 -36.96 6.30
CA THR A 457 35.74 -36.13 6.79
C THR A 457 34.88 -36.91 7.79
N PRO A 458 34.90 -36.60 9.10
CA PRO A 458 33.93 -37.17 10.02
C PRO A 458 32.56 -36.49 9.82
N MET A 459 31.57 -37.26 9.38
CA MET A 459 30.16 -36.84 9.38
C MET A 459 29.42 -37.49 10.54
N CYS A 460 28.92 -36.69 11.48
CA CYS A 460 27.94 -37.14 12.47
C CYS A 460 26.61 -37.44 11.74
N LYS A 461 26.24 -38.72 11.64
CA LYS A 461 24.94 -39.14 11.09
C LYS A 461 23.84 -38.93 12.14
N GLY A 462 22.88 -38.05 11.84
CA GLY A 462 21.47 -38.25 12.21
C GLY A 462 21.04 -38.06 13.66
N ALA A 463 21.80 -37.38 14.52
CA ALA A 463 21.35 -37.03 15.88
C ALA A 463 21.06 -35.53 16.01
N ASP A 464 19.92 -35.22 16.62
CA ASP A 464 19.39 -33.89 16.88
C ASP A 464 20.28 -33.16 17.90
N ILE A 465 20.87 -32.04 17.49
CA ILE A 465 21.92 -31.31 18.24
C ILE A 465 21.44 -30.73 19.59
N PHE A 466 20.12 -30.71 19.84
CA PHE A 466 19.54 -29.97 20.98
C PHE A 466 18.72 -30.82 21.97
N SER A 467 18.80 -32.15 21.93
CA SER A 467 18.10 -32.97 22.95
C SER A 467 18.93 -33.05 24.25
N ILE A 468 18.61 -32.24 25.25
CA ILE A 468 19.04 -32.45 26.64
C ILE A 468 17.90 -33.19 27.38
N PRO A 469 18.07 -34.43 27.86
CA PRO A 469 17.08 -35.06 28.71
C PRO A 469 17.21 -34.51 30.12
N THR A 470 16.13 -33.91 30.62
CA THR A 470 15.96 -33.53 32.03
C THR A 470 16.06 -34.76 32.92
N LEU A 471 17.05 -34.83 33.82
CA LEU A 471 17.00 -35.68 35.01
C LEU A 471 17.96 -35.18 36.10
N LYS A 472 17.43 -35.30 37.32
CA LYS A 472 17.81 -34.81 38.64
C LYS A 472 19.28 -34.86 39.04
N GLU A 473 19.58 -33.94 39.96
CA GLU A 473 20.72 -33.81 40.86
C GLU A 473 21.49 -35.12 41.12
N GLU A 474 22.75 -35.17 40.67
CA GLU A 474 23.84 -35.85 41.37
C GLU A 474 25.19 -35.29 40.85
N GLN A 475 26.15 -35.12 41.77
CA GLN A 475 27.45 -34.50 41.52
C GLN A 475 28.32 -35.41 40.65
N GLU A 476 28.62 -35.03 39.41
CA GLU A 476 29.54 -35.77 38.54
C GLU A 476 30.78 -34.95 38.14
N LYS A 477 31.94 -35.59 38.29
CA LYS A 477 33.28 -35.11 37.91
C LYS A 477 33.49 -35.27 36.41
N TYR A 478 33.95 -34.22 35.72
CA TYR A 478 34.13 -34.20 34.26
C TYR A 478 35.58 -34.53 33.86
N GLU A 479 35.77 -35.33 32.81
CA GLU A 479 37.06 -35.53 32.14
C GLU A 479 36.92 -35.18 30.64
N LEU A 480 37.83 -34.34 30.13
CA LEU A 480 37.87 -33.95 28.71
C LEU A 480 38.40 -35.11 27.87
N CYS A 481 37.71 -35.44 26.77
CA CYS A 481 38.20 -36.40 25.78
C CYS A 481 39.41 -35.83 25.01
N CYS A 482 40.60 -36.08 25.52
CA CYS A 482 41.83 -36.12 24.71
C CYS A 482 42.34 -37.56 24.70
N ASN A 483 42.67 -38.08 23.52
CA ASN A 483 43.22 -39.43 23.38
C ASN A 483 44.43 -39.59 24.31
N ARG A 484 44.35 -40.56 25.23
CA ARG A 484 45.51 -41.09 25.94
C ARG A 484 46.41 -41.77 24.91
N HIS A 485 47.44 -41.10 24.44
CA HIS A 485 48.62 -41.80 23.95
C HIS A 485 49.62 -41.97 25.08
N GLN A 486 50.05 -43.21 25.25
CA GLN A 486 51.07 -43.64 26.19
C GLN A 486 52.35 -42.84 25.94
N VAL A 487 52.80 -42.11 26.96
CA VAL A 487 54.13 -41.55 27.01
C VAL A 487 55.09 -42.71 27.26
N SER A 488 55.84 -43.11 26.24
CA SER A 488 57.09 -43.85 26.43
C SER A 488 58.16 -42.85 26.82
N ASP A 489 58.67 -43.00 28.04
CA ASP A 489 59.89 -42.36 28.52
C ASP A 489 61.04 -42.68 27.55
N ASP A 490 61.62 -41.63 26.95
CA ASP A 490 63.03 -41.66 26.56
C ASP A 490 63.67 -40.33 26.98
N LYS A 491 64.46 -40.44 28.05
CA LYS A 491 65.42 -39.42 28.48
C LYS A 491 66.64 -39.50 27.59
N ASN A 492 66.93 -38.41 26.87
CA ASN A 492 68.27 -37.84 26.65
C ASN A 492 68.25 -36.93 25.40
N ASP A 493 68.32 -35.61 25.58
CA ASP A 493 69.53 -34.83 25.28
C ASP A 493 69.26 -33.33 25.48
N PHE A 494 69.86 -32.78 26.53
CA PHE A 494 70.06 -31.35 26.69
C PHE A 494 71.26 -30.95 25.84
N SER A 495 71.05 -30.33 24.67
CA SER A 495 71.85 -29.23 24.13
C SER A 495 71.66 -29.06 22.61
N LYS A 496 70.85 -28.07 22.23
CA LYS A 496 71.04 -27.23 21.04
C LYS A 496 69.97 -26.15 21.05
N SER A 497 70.36 -24.93 21.43
CA SER A 497 69.54 -23.73 21.21
C SER A 497 69.50 -23.43 19.71
N ASN A 498 68.66 -24.14 18.98
CA ASN A 498 68.30 -23.74 17.62
C ASN A 498 67.34 -22.55 17.76
N SER A 499 67.79 -21.35 17.40
CA SER A 499 66.90 -20.23 17.14
C SER A 499 66.03 -20.58 15.92
N LYS A 500 64.92 -21.30 16.16
CA LYS A 500 63.89 -21.44 15.13
C LYS A 500 63.19 -20.09 14.99
N SER A 501 63.23 -19.54 13.78
CA SER A 501 62.39 -18.40 13.40
C SER A 501 60.95 -18.87 13.35
N TYR A 502 60.07 -18.28 14.16
CA TYR A 502 58.64 -18.47 14.06
C TYR A 502 58.04 -17.28 13.32
N GLU A 503 57.16 -17.52 12.35
CA GLU A 503 56.33 -16.47 11.78
C GLU A 503 55.43 -15.92 12.89
N THR A 504 55.46 -14.60 13.11
CA THR A 504 54.65 -13.96 14.15
C THR A 504 53.39 -13.37 13.53
N SER A 505 52.29 -13.36 14.29
CA SER A 505 51.04 -12.68 13.90
C SER A 505 51.06 -11.16 14.13
N MET A 506 52.15 -10.59 14.67
CA MET A 506 52.31 -9.14 14.80
C MET A 506 52.79 -8.58 13.47
N LEU A 507 51.82 -8.28 12.62
CA LEU A 507 52.03 -7.54 11.38
C LEU A 507 52.27 -6.08 11.78
N THR A 508 53.34 -5.46 11.28
CA THR A 508 53.62 -4.03 11.47
C THR A 508 53.61 -3.31 10.12
N GLY A 509 52.92 -2.18 10.02
CA GLY A 509 52.84 -1.37 8.79
C GLY A 509 51.72 -1.82 7.83
N GLU A 510 52.01 -1.86 6.52
CA GLU A 510 51.03 -2.18 5.47
C GLU A 510 50.48 -3.61 5.52
N ASN A 511 51.18 -4.51 6.20
CA ASN A 511 50.75 -5.89 6.35
C ASN A 511 49.75 -6.09 7.50
N ASP A 512 49.55 -5.09 8.38
CA ASP A 512 48.61 -5.19 9.51
C ASP A 512 47.17 -4.90 9.06
N PRO A 513 46.24 -5.87 9.11
CA PRO A 513 44.84 -5.64 8.76
C PRO A 513 44.15 -4.62 9.68
N ARG A 514 44.71 -4.34 10.86
CA ARG A 514 44.20 -3.36 11.84
C ARG A 514 44.91 -2.00 11.77
N SER A 515 45.88 -1.82 10.87
CA SER A 515 46.49 -0.50 10.66
C SER A 515 45.45 0.53 10.20
N ALA A 516 45.63 1.79 10.56
CA ALA A 516 44.72 2.87 10.20
C ALA A 516 44.49 2.95 8.66
N ASN A 517 45.55 2.73 7.88
CA ASN A 517 45.48 2.72 6.42
C ASN A 517 44.64 1.54 5.88
N ASN A 518 44.82 0.32 6.42
CA ASN A 518 44.04 -0.84 5.98
C ASN A 518 42.59 -0.78 6.47
N VAL A 519 42.32 -0.23 7.66
CA VAL A 519 40.96 0.03 8.14
C VAL A 519 40.27 1.04 7.22
N ARG A 520 40.94 2.15 6.88
CA ARG A 520 40.43 3.14 5.92
C ARG A 520 40.18 2.52 4.54
N ARG A 521 41.12 1.71 4.02
CA ARG A 521 40.96 1.01 2.74
C ARG A 521 39.81 0.00 2.77
N SER A 522 39.63 -0.74 3.86
CA SER A 522 38.50 -1.66 4.04
C SER A 522 37.17 -0.92 4.11
N PHE A 523 37.13 0.24 4.77
CA PHE A 523 35.95 1.11 4.84
C PHE A 523 35.54 1.57 3.43
N ILE A 524 36.50 2.09 2.65
CA ILE A 524 36.25 2.50 1.26
C ILE A 524 35.80 1.33 0.39
N LYS A 525 36.43 0.15 0.53
CA LYS A 525 36.02 -1.07 -0.19
C LYS A 525 34.59 -1.48 0.12
N GLU A 526 34.16 -1.35 1.37
CA GLU A 526 32.80 -1.65 1.79
C GLU A 526 31.79 -0.64 1.23
N ASP A 527 32.10 0.66 1.30
CA ASP A 527 31.28 1.71 0.69
C ASP A 527 31.10 1.49 -0.82
N CYS A 528 32.17 1.08 -1.51
CA CYS A 528 32.10 0.74 -2.93
C CYS A 528 31.26 -0.51 -3.20
N ARG A 529 31.36 -1.56 -2.36
CA ARG A 529 30.47 -2.74 -2.46
C ARG A 529 29.02 -2.35 -2.27
N LYS A 530 28.73 -1.48 -1.31
CA LYS A 530 27.38 -0.98 -1.02
C LYS A 530 26.84 -0.18 -2.21
N LEU A 531 27.66 0.70 -2.81
CA LEU A 531 27.30 1.47 -4.00
C LEU A 531 26.96 0.56 -5.19
N LEU A 532 27.82 -0.42 -5.51
CA LEU A 532 27.58 -1.34 -6.62
C LEU A 532 26.36 -2.24 -6.37
N THR A 533 26.18 -2.72 -5.14
CA THR A 533 24.97 -3.48 -4.75
C THR A 533 23.71 -2.64 -4.93
N GLY A 534 23.78 -1.35 -4.58
CA GLY A 534 22.73 -0.37 -4.85
C GLY A 534 22.45 -0.20 -6.35
N ASN A 535 23.48 0.00 -7.17
CA ASN A 535 23.33 0.16 -8.61
C ASN A 535 22.67 -1.07 -9.27
N ASN A 536 22.99 -2.28 -8.79
CA ASN A 536 22.37 -3.52 -9.27
C ASN A 536 20.88 -3.61 -8.93
N TYR A 537 20.44 -3.00 -7.83
CA TYR A 537 19.02 -2.93 -7.47
C TYR A 537 18.26 -1.92 -8.33
N HIS A 538 18.75 -0.68 -8.37
CA HIS A 538 18.19 0.37 -9.22
C HIS A 538 19.23 1.47 -9.42
N PRO A 539 19.53 1.86 -10.68
CA PRO A 539 20.46 2.95 -10.94
C PRO A 539 19.92 4.27 -10.36
N PRO A 540 20.81 5.22 -10.02
CA PRO A 540 20.39 6.52 -9.53
C PRO A 540 19.61 7.26 -10.62
N VAL A 541 18.49 7.87 -10.23
CA VAL A 541 17.66 8.69 -11.12
C VAL A 541 17.95 10.15 -10.84
N PHE A 542 18.14 10.92 -11.91
CA PHE A 542 18.45 12.34 -11.85
C PHE A 542 17.31 13.17 -12.47
N PRO A 543 17.08 14.40 -11.98
CA PRO A 543 16.24 15.36 -12.67
C PRO A 543 16.78 15.68 -14.06
N LYS A 544 15.88 15.93 -15.02
CA LYS A 544 16.24 16.25 -16.41
C LYS A 544 16.32 17.75 -16.63
N ASP A 545 17.41 18.36 -16.19
CA ASP A 545 17.64 19.79 -16.45
C ASP A 545 18.21 19.96 -17.87
N LEU A 546 17.37 20.35 -18.83
CA LEU A 546 17.81 20.63 -20.20
C LEU A 546 18.49 22.01 -20.28
N PRO A 547 19.64 22.14 -20.96
CA PRO A 547 20.27 23.43 -21.21
C PRO A 547 19.36 24.28 -22.10
N GLY A 548 18.88 25.41 -21.57
CA GLY A 548 18.00 26.35 -22.28
C GLY A 548 16.66 26.64 -21.59
N HIS A 549 16.27 25.90 -20.55
CA HIS A 549 15.10 26.30 -19.75
C HIS A 549 15.39 27.60 -18.97
N PRO A 550 14.45 28.58 -18.97
CA PRO A 550 14.63 29.79 -18.19
C PRO A 550 14.60 29.45 -16.69
N ASN A 551 15.39 30.17 -15.90
CA ASN A 551 15.37 30.01 -14.45
C ASN A 551 14.09 30.66 -13.90
N ILE A 552 13.04 29.87 -13.75
CA ILE A 552 11.77 30.32 -13.19
C ILE A 552 11.85 30.30 -11.66
N ASN A 553 11.33 31.35 -11.03
CA ASN A 553 11.14 31.44 -9.59
C ASN A 553 9.69 31.09 -9.21
N LEU A 554 9.50 30.63 -7.98
CA LEU A 554 8.16 30.44 -7.43
C LEU A 554 7.45 31.80 -7.39
N THR A 555 6.22 31.86 -7.92
CA THR A 555 5.43 33.11 -7.95
C THR A 555 4.93 33.46 -6.56
N GLU A 556 4.48 32.46 -5.80
CA GLU A 556 3.98 32.62 -4.45
C GLU A 556 4.66 31.66 -3.46
N LEU A 557 4.99 32.18 -2.27
CA LEU A 557 5.54 31.42 -1.15
C LEU A 557 4.43 30.97 -0.21
N ARG A 558 4.67 29.96 0.64
CA ARG A 558 3.67 29.44 1.58
C ARG A 558 2.88 30.52 2.34
N CYS A 559 3.55 31.57 2.81
CA CYS A 559 2.93 32.59 3.66
C CYS A 559 2.01 33.57 2.92
N LYS A 560 1.99 33.54 1.59
CA LYS A 560 1.12 34.39 0.77
C LYS A 560 -0.06 33.62 0.17
N VAL A 561 -0.01 32.28 0.19
CA VAL A 561 -1.01 31.42 -0.45
C VAL A 561 -2.01 30.89 0.57
N ASN A 562 -3.29 31.07 0.30
CA ASN A 562 -4.38 30.52 1.13
C ASN A 562 -4.46 28.97 1.06
N ARG A 563 -3.96 28.39 -0.03
CA ARG A 563 -3.85 26.94 -0.28
C ARG A 563 -2.40 26.48 -0.18
N THR A 564 -1.95 26.20 1.04
CA THR A 564 -0.58 25.74 1.26
C THR A 564 -0.42 24.30 0.80
N LEU A 565 0.56 24.03 -0.06
CA LEU A 565 0.90 22.68 -0.49
C LEU A 565 1.72 21.97 0.59
N VAL A 566 1.39 20.71 0.86
CA VAL A 566 2.25 19.76 1.61
C VAL A 566 3.08 18.97 0.61
N LEU A 567 4.40 18.85 0.82
CA LEU A 567 5.29 18.14 -0.08
C LEU A 567 5.65 16.76 0.47
N ILE A 568 5.31 15.70 -0.28
CA ILE A 568 5.50 14.31 0.15
C ILE A 568 6.24 13.54 -0.94
N ALA A 569 7.17 12.67 -0.54
CA ALA A 569 7.79 11.68 -1.43
C ALA A 569 7.41 10.25 -1.03
N ILE A 570 7.15 9.41 -2.02
CA ILE A 570 6.77 8.00 -1.85
C ILE A 570 7.63 7.14 -2.78
N ASP A 571 8.10 5.99 -2.27
CA ASP A 571 8.90 5.04 -3.06
C ASP A 571 8.04 4.39 -4.15
N SER A 572 8.33 4.73 -5.41
CA SER A 572 7.57 4.21 -6.55
C SER A 572 7.82 2.72 -6.82
N LEU A 573 8.91 2.13 -6.33
CA LEU A 573 9.15 0.68 -6.51
C LEU A 573 8.25 -0.13 -5.58
N GLN A 574 8.17 0.26 -4.32
CA GLN A 574 7.42 -0.46 -3.29
C GLN A 574 5.93 -0.10 -3.31
N TYR A 575 5.60 1.15 -3.56
CA TYR A 575 4.25 1.70 -3.43
C TYR A 575 3.63 2.14 -4.77
N HIS A 576 4.06 1.52 -5.88
CA HIS A 576 3.53 1.79 -7.24
C HIS A 576 2.00 1.75 -7.32
N HIS A 577 1.35 0.87 -6.56
CA HIS A 577 -0.11 0.73 -6.53
C HIS A 577 -0.85 2.00 -6.09
N TYR A 578 -0.23 2.89 -5.31
CA TYR A 578 -0.83 4.19 -4.99
C TYR A 578 -0.89 5.09 -6.23
N ALA A 579 0.18 5.12 -7.04
CA ALA A 579 0.20 5.85 -8.30
C ALA A 579 -0.78 5.24 -9.32
N GLU A 580 -0.88 3.91 -9.40
CA GLU A 580 -1.90 3.23 -10.23
C GLU A 580 -3.33 3.53 -9.74
N GLY A 581 -3.51 3.68 -8.43
CA GLY A 581 -4.71 4.20 -7.78
C GLY A 581 -5.16 5.54 -8.34
N LEU A 582 -4.20 6.42 -8.66
CA LEU A 582 -4.39 7.74 -9.26
C LEU A 582 -4.40 7.69 -10.81
N GLY A 583 -4.43 6.50 -11.42
CA GLY A 583 -4.46 6.33 -12.86
C GLY A 583 -3.10 6.56 -13.54
N ILE A 584 -2.00 6.31 -12.84
CA ILE A 584 -0.64 6.48 -13.36
C ILE A 584 0.09 5.13 -13.36
N ASP A 585 0.36 4.60 -14.55
CA ASP A 585 1.23 3.42 -14.70
C ASP A 585 2.70 3.83 -14.56
N ILE A 586 3.15 3.94 -13.31
CA ILE A 586 4.49 4.41 -13.00
C ILE A 586 5.58 3.41 -13.40
N LEU A 587 5.28 2.11 -13.40
CA LEU A 587 6.26 1.07 -13.72
C LEU A 587 6.61 1.05 -15.21
N ASN A 588 5.72 1.53 -16.08
CA ASN A 588 5.99 1.68 -17.51
C ASN A 588 6.70 3.01 -17.87
N LYS A 589 6.79 3.98 -16.94
CA LYS A 589 7.59 5.20 -17.16
C LYS A 589 9.09 4.88 -17.04
N ARG A 590 9.92 5.46 -17.92
CA ARG A 590 11.38 5.20 -17.98
C ARG A 590 12.09 5.36 -16.62
N ASN A 591 11.81 6.45 -15.91
CA ASN A 591 12.43 6.77 -14.62
C ASN A 591 11.59 6.30 -13.41
N LYS A 592 10.41 5.70 -13.65
CA LYS A 592 9.41 5.37 -12.62
C LYS A 592 9.13 6.55 -11.68
N THR A 593 9.11 7.75 -12.24
CA THR A 593 8.88 9.00 -11.52
C THR A 593 7.58 9.64 -11.99
N ALA A 594 6.79 10.16 -11.06
CA ALA A 594 5.59 10.94 -11.35
C ALA A 594 5.36 11.97 -10.23
N VAL A 595 4.81 13.13 -10.60
CA VAL A 595 4.41 14.16 -9.65
C VAL A 595 2.91 14.39 -9.80
N VAL A 596 2.22 14.42 -8.66
CA VAL A 596 0.76 14.61 -8.60
C VAL A 596 0.45 15.63 -7.51
N ILE A 597 -0.47 16.56 -7.77
CA ILE A 597 -1.12 17.35 -6.72
C ILE A 597 -2.51 16.77 -6.48
N ILE A 598 -2.84 16.51 -5.23
CA ILE A 598 -4.16 16.06 -4.80
C ILE A 598 -4.79 17.18 -3.97
N GLU A 599 -5.98 17.63 -4.39
CA GLU A 599 -6.77 18.60 -3.66
C GLU A 599 -8.05 17.94 -3.13
N PRO A 600 -8.09 17.60 -1.82
CA PRO A 600 -9.17 16.80 -1.26
C PRO A 600 -10.50 17.55 -1.16
N THR A 601 -10.48 18.88 -1.01
CA THR A 601 -11.69 19.72 -0.93
C THR A 601 -12.46 19.79 -2.24
N GLN A 602 -11.77 19.73 -3.37
CA GLN A 602 -12.37 19.73 -4.71
C GLN A 602 -12.46 18.32 -5.32
N GLU A 603 -12.02 17.30 -4.58
CA GLU A 603 -11.88 15.92 -5.06
C GLU A 603 -11.14 15.85 -6.42
N SER A 604 -10.16 16.74 -6.60
CA SER A 604 -9.43 16.90 -7.84
C SER A 604 -7.99 16.43 -7.70
N GLN A 605 -7.47 15.85 -8.77
CA GLN A 605 -6.07 15.48 -8.90
C GLN A 605 -5.48 16.14 -10.15
N TYR A 606 -4.21 16.49 -10.09
CA TYR A 606 -3.48 17.12 -11.18
C TYR A 606 -2.21 16.32 -11.39
N VAL A 607 -2.00 15.78 -12.58
CA VAL A 607 -0.82 14.96 -12.90
C VAL A 607 0.13 15.74 -13.80
N MET A 608 1.39 15.86 -13.37
CA MET A 608 2.43 16.46 -14.19
C MET A 608 2.76 15.54 -15.37
N LYS A 609 2.61 16.05 -16.60
CA LYS A 609 2.84 15.29 -17.84
C LYS A 609 4.32 15.24 -18.23
N GLU A 610 5.05 16.30 -17.93
CA GLU A 610 6.47 16.45 -18.26
C GLU A 610 7.36 15.58 -17.36
N ASP A 611 8.60 15.34 -17.82
CA ASP A 611 9.61 14.71 -16.99
C ASP A 611 10.00 15.65 -15.83
N LEU A 612 10.40 15.08 -14.69
CA LEU A 612 10.83 15.84 -13.52
C LEU A 612 12.11 16.63 -13.83
N SER A 613 11.99 17.96 -13.78
CA SER A 613 13.09 18.92 -13.81
C SER A 613 12.75 20.07 -12.85
N ARG A 614 13.72 20.93 -12.54
CA ARG A 614 13.42 22.11 -11.71
C ARG A 614 12.37 23.00 -12.38
N TYR A 615 12.51 23.20 -13.69
CA TYR A 615 11.59 24.00 -14.50
C TYR A 615 10.16 23.45 -14.46
N SER A 616 9.98 22.16 -14.80
CA SER A 616 8.65 21.56 -14.88
C SER A 616 7.97 21.52 -13.51
N LEU A 617 8.71 21.25 -12.44
CA LEU A 617 8.18 21.24 -11.08
C LEU A 617 7.73 22.63 -10.62
N VAL A 618 8.55 23.66 -10.81
CA VAL A 618 8.20 25.04 -10.42
C VAL A 618 7.03 25.56 -11.25
N GLN A 619 7.03 25.32 -12.57
CA GLN A 619 5.92 25.71 -13.43
C GLN A 619 4.63 24.99 -13.03
N PHE A 620 4.70 23.71 -12.67
CA PHE A 620 3.55 22.94 -12.22
C PHE A 620 2.96 23.49 -10.91
N ILE A 621 3.81 23.88 -9.96
CA ILE A 621 3.39 24.53 -8.71
C ILE A 621 2.76 25.91 -9.00
N ASN A 622 3.41 26.74 -9.82
CA ASN A 622 2.90 28.08 -10.16
C ASN A 622 1.54 28.00 -10.87
N ASN A 623 1.41 27.13 -11.88
CA ASN A 623 0.15 26.90 -12.59
C ASN A 623 -0.97 26.40 -11.66
N TYR A 624 -0.62 25.60 -10.66
CA TYR A 624 -1.58 25.15 -9.64
C TYR A 624 -2.04 26.32 -8.75
N THR A 625 -1.10 27.11 -8.23
CA THR A 625 -1.41 28.25 -7.35
C THR A 625 -2.22 29.33 -8.06
N GLU A 626 -2.03 29.47 -9.38
CA GLU A 626 -2.78 30.40 -10.24
C GLU A 626 -4.12 29.82 -10.73
N GLY A 627 -4.43 28.56 -10.43
CA GLY A 627 -5.68 27.90 -10.84
C GLY A 627 -5.77 27.58 -12.34
N MET A 628 -4.64 27.57 -13.06
CA MET A 628 -4.58 27.31 -14.50
C MET A 628 -4.58 25.81 -14.85
N LEU A 629 -4.35 24.93 -13.86
CA LEU A 629 -4.33 23.49 -14.09
C LEU A 629 -5.74 22.91 -14.25
N GLN A 630 -5.89 22.03 -15.24
CA GLN A 630 -7.09 21.24 -15.44
C GLN A 630 -7.03 19.93 -14.65
N ARG A 631 -8.13 19.56 -13.99
CA ARG A 631 -8.21 18.30 -13.26
C ARG A 631 -7.94 17.11 -14.20
N THR A 632 -7.23 16.12 -13.69
CA THR A 632 -6.92 14.88 -14.40
C THR A 632 -7.93 13.81 -14.02
N LEU A 633 -8.69 13.32 -15.00
CA LEU A 633 -9.63 12.21 -14.82
C LEU A 633 -8.91 10.88 -15.09
N ARG A 634 -9.05 9.88 -14.20
CA ARG A 634 -8.45 8.56 -14.42
C ARG A 634 -9.16 7.81 -15.54
N SER A 635 -8.42 7.03 -16.30
CA SER A 635 -8.93 6.18 -17.38
C SER A 635 -8.33 4.77 -17.27
N VAL A 636 -9.11 3.74 -17.63
CA VAL A 636 -8.69 2.33 -17.63
C VAL A 636 -7.43 2.07 -18.46
N ALA A 637 -7.19 2.88 -19.50
CA ALA A 637 -5.98 2.79 -20.34
C ALA A 637 -4.67 2.87 -19.54
N SER A 638 -4.72 3.45 -18.33
CA SER A 638 -3.57 3.67 -17.46
C SER A 638 -3.33 2.58 -16.40
N ARG A 639 -4.04 1.45 -16.42
CA ARG A 639 -3.85 0.36 -15.42
C ARG A 639 -3.30 -0.93 -16.03
N ARG A 640 -2.34 -1.55 -15.33
CA ARG A 640 -1.66 -2.80 -15.69
C ARG A 640 -2.50 -4.06 -15.43
N PHE A 641 -3.26 -4.06 -14.32
CA PHE A 641 -4.02 -5.22 -13.81
C PHE A 641 -5.52 -5.16 -14.11
N ALA A 642 -6.00 -4.09 -14.75
CA ALA A 642 -7.30 -4.16 -15.40
C ALA A 642 -7.20 -5.29 -16.42
N HIS A 643 -8.03 -6.33 -16.27
CA HIS A 643 -8.02 -7.46 -17.18
C HIS A 643 -8.11 -6.89 -18.60
N LYS A 644 -7.00 -6.93 -19.35
CA LYS A 644 -6.93 -6.57 -20.77
C LYS A 644 -7.65 -7.63 -21.60
N THR A 645 -8.85 -8.02 -21.20
CA THR A 645 -9.85 -8.48 -22.16
C THR A 645 -10.25 -7.26 -22.98
N ARG A 646 -9.35 -6.84 -23.87
CA ARG A 646 -9.71 -6.11 -25.09
C ARG A 646 -10.57 -7.09 -25.90
N ILE A 647 -11.83 -7.20 -25.52
CA ILE A 647 -12.85 -7.61 -26.47
C ILE A 647 -13.05 -6.35 -27.31
N GLU A 648 -12.11 -6.10 -28.23
CA GLU A 648 -12.36 -5.15 -29.31
C GLU A 648 -13.49 -5.78 -30.11
N CYS A 649 -14.65 -5.10 -30.13
CA CYS A 649 -15.78 -5.52 -30.95
C CYS A 649 -15.32 -5.42 -32.41
N GLU A 650 -14.81 -6.51 -32.98
CA GLU A 650 -14.46 -6.53 -34.40
C GLU A 650 -15.74 -6.44 -35.23
N PRO A 651 -15.85 -5.47 -36.14
CA PRO A 651 -17.07 -5.21 -36.90
C PRO A 651 -17.40 -6.26 -37.97
N ASN A 652 -16.60 -7.32 -38.12
CA ASN A 652 -16.65 -8.22 -39.28
C ASN A 652 -17.43 -9.53 -39.07
N ASP A 653 -17.96 -9.81 -37.88
CA ASP A 653 -18.75 -11.01 -37.62
C ASP A 653 -20.23 -10.64 -37.36
N ASN A 654 -21.03 -10.58 -38.44
CA ASN A 654 -22.47 -10.26 -38.42
C ASN A 654 -23.31 -11.20 -37.51
N SER A 655 -22.70 -12.24 -36.93
CA SER A 655 -23.35 -13.20 -36.04
C SER A 655 -23.18 -12.91 -34.54
N LYS A 656 -22.32 -11.94 -34.14
CA LYS A 656 -22.04 -11.65 -32.72
C LYS A 656 -22.37 -10.21 -32.34
N ILE A 657 -23.30 -10.05 -31.40
CA ILE A 657 -23.56 -8.74 -30.78
C ILE A 657 -22.52 -8.46 -29.71
N CYS A 658 -21.94 -7.27 -29.80
CA CYS A 658 -20.92 -6.79 -28.89
C CYS A 658 -21.32 -5.40 -28.38
N VAL A 659 -21.24 -5.22 -27.06
CA VAL A 659 -21.48 -3.93 -26.40
C VAL A 659 -20.12 -3.29 -26.12
N PRO A 660 -19.77 -2.19 -26.81
CA PRO A 660 -18.49 -1.52 -26.63
C PRO A 660 -18.33 -0.98 -25.20
N GLU A 661 -17.11 -1.13 -24.68
CA GLU A 661 -16.67 -0.57 -23.41
C GLU A 661 -16.09 0.83 -23.65
N LEU A 662 -16.66 1.84 -22.98
CA LEU A 662 -16.17 3.21 -23.04
C LEU A 662 -15.10 3.46 -21.97
N THR A 663 -14.27 4.45 -22.27
CA THR A 663 -13.27 5.01 -21.35
C THR A 663 -13.59 6.47 -21.06
N THR A 664 -12.98 7.05 -20.04
CA THR A 664 -13.10 8.49 -19.75
C THR A 664 -12.88 9.39 -20.97
N GLU A 665 -11.95 9.03 -21.85
CA GLU A 665 -11.62 9.81 -23.05
C GLU A 665 -12.69 9.69 -24.14
N THR A 666 -13.29 8.51 -24.31
CA THR A 666 -14.27 8.23 -25.38
C THR A 666 -15.72 8.47 -24.94
N PHE A 667 -15.95 8.65 -23.64
CA PHE A 667 -17.27 8.75 -23.04
C PHE A 667 -18.07 9.93 -23.57
N LEU A 668 -17.54 11.15 -23.47
CA LEU A 668 -18.25 12.36 -23.88
C LEU A 668 -18.52 12.38 -25.38
N ASP A 669 -17.53 12.01 -26.20
CA ASP A 669 -17.67 11.97 -27.66
C ASP A 669 -18.77 11.00 -28.11
N THR A 670 -18.93 9.88 -27.40
CA THR A 670 -19.96 8.88 -27.71
C THR A 670 -21.34 9.32 -27.25
N ILE A 671 -21.50 9.76 -26.00
CA ILE A 671 -22.83 10.08 -25.45
C ILE A 671 -23.41 11.36 -26.07
N LEU A 672 -22.57 12.35 -26.37
CA LEU A 672 -22.99 13.67 -26.88
C LEU A 672 -23.21 13.68 -28.40
N ASN A 673 -23.00 12.55 -29.09
CA ASN A 673 -23.29 12.47 -30.51
C ASN A 673 -24.79 12.74 -30.78
N PRO A 674 -25.15 13.82 -31.52
CA PRO A 674 -26.54 14.22 -31.70
C PRO A 674 -27.34 13.26 -32.59
N THR A 675 -26.66 12.42 -33.38
CA THR A 675 -27.28 11.53 -34.37
C THR A 675 -27.77 10.21 -33.78
N MET A 676 -27.22 9.82 -32.62
CA MET A 676 -27.39 8.50 -32.00
C MET A 676 -28.15 8.59 -30.68
N ASP A 677 -29.07 7.67 -30.46
CA ASP A 677 -29.60 7.31 -29.15
C ASP A 677 -28.60 6.39 -28.44
N VAL A 678 -28.22 6.72 -27.21
CA VAL A 678 -27.15 5.99 -26.49
C VAL A 678 -27.71 5.45 -25.18
N VAL A 679 -27.66 4.13 -25.01
CA VAL A 679 -27.95 3.47 -23.72
C VAL A 679 -26.62 3.12 -23.07
N VAL A 680 -26.38 3.64 -21.87
CA VAL A 680 -25.12 3.44 -21.13
C VAL A 680 -25.39 2.59 -19.91
N MET A 681 -24.69 1.46 -19.79
CA MET A 681 -24.62 0.68 -18.55
C MET A 681 -23.36 1.02 -17.77
N TYR A 682 -23.53 1.64 -16.61
CA TYR A 682 -22.47 1.81 -15.62
C TYR A 682 -22.31 0.52 -14.83
N HIS A 683 -21.11 -0.04 -14.84
CA HIS A 683 -20.79 -1.29 -14.16
C HIS A 683 -19.48 -1.19 -13.38
N SER A 684 -19.21 -2.23 -12.59
CA SER A 684 -17.95 -2.43 -11.88
C SER A 684 -17.53 -3.89 -12.04
N PRO A 685 -16.22 -4.18 -12.24
CA PRO A 685 -15.72 -5.55 -12.34
C PRO A 685 -15.87 -6.33 -11.03
N TYR A 686 -16.09 -5.64 -9.89
CA TYR A 686 -16.27 -6.26 -8.57
C TYR A 686 -17.75 -6.47 -8.21
N CYS A 687 -18.67 -5.99 -9.05
CA CYS A 687 -20.10 -6.02 -8.82
C CYS A 687 -20.73 -7.33 -9.34
N ALA A 688 -21.09 -8.24 -8.44
CA ALA A 688 -21.74 -9.51 -8.80
C ALA A 688 -23.10 -9.31 -9.50
N PHE A 689 -23.87 -8.29 -9.10
CA PHE A 689 -25.15 -7.95 -9.75
C PHE A 689 -24.96 -7.49 -11.20
N CYS A 690 -23.85 -6.82 -11.49
CA CYS A 690 -23.51 -6.34 -12.81
C CYS A 690 -23.26 -7.52 -13.78
N SER A 691 -22.58 -8.57 -13.30
CA SER A 691 -22.41 -9.81 -14.07
C SER A 691 -23.74 -10.51 -14.36
N ALA A 692 -24.69 -10.51 -13.41
CA ALA A 692 -26.02 -11.10 -13.62
C ALA A 692 -26.85 -10.29 -14.65
N ILE A 693 -26.81 -8.96 -14.56
CA ILE A 693 -27.57 -8.06 -15.42
C ILE A 693 -26.93 -7.93 -16.82
N ALA A 694 -25.64 -8.23 -16.98
CA ALA A 694 -24.96 -8.19 -18.27
C ALA A 694 -25.69 -9.02 -19.34
N TYR A 695 -26.22 -10.21 -19.00
CA TYR A 695 -27.01 -11.02 -19.93
C TYR A 695 -28.33 -10.34 -20.34
N VAL A 696 -29.02 -9.71 -19.39
CA VAL A 696 -30.26 -8.96 -19.65
C VAL A 696 -29.97 -7.78 -20.58
N TYR A 697 -28.90 -7.06 -20.33
CA TYR A 697 -28.47 -5.90 -21.12
C TYR A 697 -28.07 -6.31 -22.55
N LEU A 698 -27.26 -7.38 -22.68
CA LEU A 698 -26.88 -7.95 -23.98
C LEU A 698 -28.10 -8.45 -24.77
N THR A 699 -29.07 -9.05 -24.09
CA THR A 699 -30.31 -9.52 -24.75
C THR A 699 -31.16 -8.36 -25.26
N ALA A 700 -31.29 -7.28 -24.48
CA ALA A 700 -31.97 -6.07 -24.94
C ALA A 700 -31.23 -5.43 -26.13
N ALA A 701 -29.90 -5.37 -26.09
CA ALA A 701 -29.08 -4.90 -27.20
C ALA A 701 -29.24 -5.78 -28.45
N HIS A 702 -29.34 -7.11 -28.28
CA HIS A 702 -29.62 -8.04 -29.38
C HIS A 702 -30.97 -7.77 -30.04
N TYR A 703 -32.01 -7.54 -29.24
CA TYR A 703 -33.35 -7.29 -29.80
C TYR A 703 -33.45 -6.00 -30.62
N LEU A 704 -32.55 -5.06 -30.36
CA LEU A 704 -32.52 -3.75 -31.02
C LEU A 704 -31.29 -3.59 -31.92
N SER A 705 -30.56 -4.66 -32.23
CA SER A 705 -29.29 -4.60 -32.98
C SER A 705 -29.43 -4.14 -34.43
N ASN A 706 -30.64 -4.21 -34.98
CA ASN A 706 -30.94 -3.81 -36.36
C ASN A 706 -31.27 -2.32 -36.49
N MET A 707 -31.16 -1.54 -35.41
CA MET A 707 -31.38 -0.09 -35.44
C MET A 707 -30.05 0.64 -35.67
N ASP A 708 -29.94 1.39 -36.77
CA ASP A 708 -28.69 2.08 -37.13
C ASP A 708 -28.40 3.31 -36.25
N ARG A 709 -29.41 3.84 -35.53
CA ARG A 709 -29.32 5.05 -34.70
C ARG A 709 -29.33 4.81 -33.19
N LEU A 710 -29.35 3.55 -32.74
CA LEU A 710 -29.36 3.20 -31.32
C LEU A 710 -28.11 2.38 -30.99
N ILE A 711 -27.37 2.79 -29.97
CA ILE A 711 -26.19 2.06 -29.51
C ILE A 711 -26.27 1.77 -28.02
N PHE A 712 -25.98 0.52 -27.67
CA PHE A 712 -25.79 0.09 -26.30
C PHE A 712 -24.30 0.10 -26.00
N VAL A 713 -23.90 0.81 -24.97
CA VAL A 713 -22.51 0.91 -24.50
C VAL A 713 -22.45 0.59 -23.02
N ARG A 714 -21.25 0.31 -22.52
CA ARG A 714 -21.01 0.12 -21.08
C ARG A 714 -19.76 0.84 -20.64
N ILE A 715 -19.68 1.22 -19.38
CA ILE A 715 -18.51 1.86 -18.79
C ILE A 715 -18.26 1.36 -17.37
N ASP A 716 -17.02 1.00 -17.11
CA ASP A 716 -16.50 0.71 -15.78
C ASP A 716 -16.34 2.01 -14.97
N GLY A 717 -17.28 2.26 -14.07
CA GLY A 717 -17.28 3.49 -13.26
C GLY A 717 -16.30 3.47 -12.08
N ASP A 718 -15.73 2.31 -11.70
CA ASP A 718 -14.71 2.25 -10.64
C ASP A 718 -13.32 2.65 -11.15
N ASN A 719 -13.08 2.42 -12.45
CA ASN A 719 -11.78 2.61 -13.08
C ASN A 719 -11.73 3.78 -14.08
N ASN A 720 -12.86 4.43 -14.37
CA ASN A 720 -12.94 5.63 -15.20
C ASN A 720 -13.59 6.75 -14.39
N ASP A 721 -12.89 7.87 -14.26
CA ASP A 721 -13.48 9.07 -13.65
C ASP A 721 -14.20 9.85 -14.76
N LEU A 722 -15.41 10.31 -14.47
CA LEU A 722 -16.24 11.08 -15.39
C LEU A 722 -16.51 12.47 -14.81
N PRO A 723 -16.96 13.44 -15.63
CA PRO A 723 -17.55 14.65 -15.08
C PRO A 723 -18.68 14.31 -14.11
N TRP A 724 -18.82 15.08 -13.04
CA TRP A 724 -19.66 14.73 -11.89
C TRP A 724 -21.13 14.54 -12.29
N GLU A 725 -21.58 15.28 -13.32
CA GLU A 725 -22.90 15.22 -13.92
C GLU A 725 -23.25 13.82 -14.47
N TYR A 726 -22.23 13.05 -14.86
CA TYR A 726 -22.38 11.72 -15.45
C TYR A 726 -21.91 10.61 -14.53
N THR A 727 -21.56 10.91 -13.28
CA THR A 727 -21.15 9.90 -12.29
C THR A 727 -22.35 9.22 -11.65
N MET A 728 -22.23 7.93 -11.37
CA MET A 728 -23.28 7.13 -10.74
C MET A 728 -22.80 6.61 -9.39
N ASN A 729 -23.64 6.76 -8.36
CA ASN A 729 -23.32 6.32 -7.00
C ASN A 729 -23.63 4.83 -6.73
N ARG A 730 -24.19 4.12 -7.71
CA ARG A 730 -24.62 2.71 -7.58
C ARG A 730 -24.33 1.95 -8.85
N TYR A 731 -23.89 0.69 -8.69
CA TYR A 731 -23.72 -0.25 -9.79
C TYR A 731 -24.63 -1.47 -9.64
N PRO A 732 -25.26 -1.95 -10.73
CA PRO A 732 -25.31 -1.31 -12.05
C PRO A 732 -26.30 -0.15 -12.09
N SER A 733 -26.05 0.83 -12.96
CA SER A 733 -26.98 1.90 -13.31
C SER A 733 -27.09 1.99 -14.83
N ILE A 734 -28.28 2.29 -15.36
CA ILE A 734 -28.53 2.37 -16.80
C ILE A 734 -29.09 3.75 -17.12
N LEU A 735 -28.45 4.46 -18.04
CA LEU A 735 -28.90 5.77 -18.52
C LEU A 735 -29.23 5.71 -20.00
N PHE A 736 -30.18 6.54 -20.41
CA PHE A 736 -30.56 6.73 -21.81
C PHE A 736 -30.35 8.18 -22.22
N PHE A 737 -29.61 8.39 -23.31
CA PHE A 737 -29.35 9.69 -23.91
C PHE A 737 -30.02 9.79 -25.28
N PRO A 738 -31.19 10.44 -25.38
CA PRO A 738 -31.92 10.52 -26.64
C PRO A 738 -31.14 11.30 -27.70
N ALA A 739 -31.26 10.89 -28.96
CA ALA A 739 -30.78 11.65 -30.09
C ALA A 739 -31.41 13.05 -30.07
N ARG A 740 -30.64 14.08 -30.44
CA ARG A 740 -31.07 15.50 -30.50
C ARG A 740 -31.53 16.16 -29.18
N ARG A 741 -31.73 15.42 -28.07
CA ARG A 741 -32.21 15.95 -26.77
C ARG A 741 -31.36 15.47 -25.59
N LYS A 742 -30.03 15.58 -25.69
CA LYS A 742 -29.09 14.99 -24.72
C LYS A 742 -29.28 15.48 -23.28
N GLU A 743 -29.81 16.68 -23.12
CA GLU A 743 -30.21 17.27 -21.83
C GLU A 743 -31.39 16.54 -21.15
N ASP A 744 -32.27 15.91 -21.92
CA ASP A 744 -33.40 15.09 -21.43
C ASP A 744 -32.98 13.65 -21.11
N SER A 745 -31.72 13.42 -20.74
CA SER A 745 -31.25 12.08 -20.39
C SER A 745 -32.00 11.52 -19.19
N THR A 746 -32.34 10.22 -19.24
CA THR A 746 -33.12 9.58 -18.19
C THR A 746 -32.38 8.41 -17.56
N VAL A 747 -32.56 8.25 -16.25
CA VAL A 747 -31.99 7.14 -15.48
C VAL A 747 -33.05 6.05 -15.34
N PHE A 748 -32.64 4.80 -15.52
CA PHE A 748 -33.51 3.65 -15.26
C PHE A 748 -33.99 3.66 -13.80
N PRO A 749 -35.30 3.57 -13.52
CA PRO A 749 -35.82 3.68 -12.16
C PRO A 749 -35.27 2.59 -11.23
N PHE A 750 -34.62 2.98 -10.13
CA PHE A 750 -34.06 2.06 -9.13
C PHE A 750 -35.11 1.21 -8.40
N SER A 751 -36.39 1.60 -8.45
CA SER A 751 -37.51 0.86 -7.86
C SER A 751 -37.92 -0.37 -8.68
N LEU A 752 -37.55 -0.43 -9.96
CA LEU A 752 -37.92 -1.52 -10.85
C LEU A 752 -36.78 -2.54 -10.97
N PRO A 753 -37.09 -3.85 -10.99
CA PRO A 753 -36.07 -4.86 -11.25
C PRO A 753 -35.61 -4.78 -12.71
N ILE A 754 -34.30 -4.88 -12.94
CA ILE A 754 -33.70 -4.89 -14.28
C ILE A 754 -33.94 -6.26 -14.91
N THR A 755 -35.08 -6.37 -15.59
CA THR A 755 -35.48 -7.54 -16.40
C THR A 755 -35.50 -7.13 -17.87
N ILE A 756 -35.46 -8.10 -18.79
CA ILE A 756 -35.49 -7.84 -20.24
C ILE A 756 -36.71 -6.98 -20.61
N ARG A 757 -37.89 -7.33 -20.07
CA ARG A 757 -39.14 -6.59 -20.31
C ARG A 757 -39.07 -5.15 -19.81
N ASN A 758 -38.61 -4.94 -18.57
CA ASN A 758 -38.55 -3.61 -17.98
C ASN A 758 -37.50 -2.73 -18.68
N LEU A 759 -36.35 -3.30 -19.05
CA LEU A 759 -35.29 -2.59 -19.75
C LEU A 759 -35.73 -2.20 -21.17
N LEU A 760 -36.38 -3.10 -21.92
CA LEU A 760 -36.95 -2.78 -23.23
C LEU A 760 -38.01 -1.70 -23.12
N ASN A 761 -38.94 -1.81 -22.18
CA ASN A 761 -39.97 -0.78 -21.97
C ASN A 761 -39.36 0.57 -21.62
N PHE A 762 -38.29 0.60 -20.82
CA PHE A 762 -37.55 1.81 -20.52
C PHE A 762 -36.92 2.42 -21.78
N VAL A 763 -36.23 1.63 -22.61
CA VAL A 763 -35.65 2.12 -23.86
C VAL A 763 -36.74 2.63 -24.81
N LEU A 764 -37.80 1.85 -25.02
CA LEU A 764 -38.94 2.22 -25.87
C LEU A 764 -39.62 3.51 -25.40
N ALA A 765 -39.80 3.71 -24.09
CA ALA A 765 -40.44 4.91 -23.55
C ALA A 765 -39.63 6.20 -23.77
N ASN A 766 -38.31 6.09 -23.96
CA ASN A 766 -37.44 7.25 -24.15
C ASN A 766 -37.05 7.50 -25.61
N LEU A 767 -37.33 6.56 -26.52
CA LEU A 767 -37.13 6.74 -27.96
C LEU A 767 -38.13 7.76 -28.54
N ASP A 768 -37.67 8.55 -29.50
CA ASP A 768 -38.55 9.38 -30.32
C ASP A 768 -39.59 8.52 -31.07
N GLY A 769 -40.77 9.06 -31.36
CA GLY A 769 -41.91 8.27 -31.84
C GLY A 769 -41.63 7.43 -33.10
N ASP A 770 -40.86 7.95 -34.05
CA ASP A 770 -40.45 7.22 -35.26
C ASP A 770 -39.49 6.06 -34.95
N SER A 771 -38.51 6.30 -34.09
CA SER A 771 -37.53 5.30 -33.63
C SER A 771 -38.19 4.24 -32.74
N ASN A 772 -39.23 4.61 -31.97
CA ASN A 772 -40.04 3.70 -31.18
C ASN A 772 -40.79 2.69 -32.08
N VAL A 773 -41.39 3.14 -33.18
CA VAL A 773 -42.03 2.25 -34.15
C VAL A 773 -41.03 1.27 -34.76
N GLU A 774 -39.83 1.73 -35.12
CA GLU A 774 -38.75 0.87 -35.63
C GLU A 774 -38.34 -0.20 -34.60
N ALA A 775 -38.12 0.23 -33.36
CA ALA A 775 -37.77 -0.65 -32.25
C ALA A 775 -38.86 -1.71 -32.00
N LEU A 776 -40.13 -1.33 -32.00
CA LEU A 776 -41.25 -2.27 -31.84
C LEU A 776 -41.32 -3.27 -33.01
N VAL A 777 -41.08 -2.83 -34.26
CA VAL A 777 -41.01 -3.75 -35.42
C VAL A 777 -39.91 -4.79 -35.22
N ASN A 778 -38.72 -4.38 -34.77
CA ASN A 778 -37.60 -5.28 -34.51
C ASN A 778 -37.91 -6.27 -33.37
N VAL A 779 -38.48 -5.78 -32.25
CA VAL A 779 -38.89 -6.62 -31.11
C VAL A 779 -39.96 -7.64 -31.52
N CYS A 780 -40.98 -7.21 -32.28
CA CYS A 780 -42.04 -8.09 -32.77
C CYS A 780 -41.52 -9.13 -33.78
N HIS A 781 -40.54 -8.76 -34.63
CA HIS A 781 -39.92 -9.67 -35.58
C HIS A 781 -39.12 -10.78 -34.90
N ILE A 782 -38.43 -10.48 -33.80
CA ILE A 782 -37.67 -11.47 -33.02
C ILE A 782 -38.62 -12.35 -32.18
N GLY A 783 -39.85 -11.90 -31.93
CA GLY A 783 -40.84 -12.64 -31.15
C GLY A 783 -40.68 -12.48 -29.64
N ALA A 784 -40.07 -11.38 -29.20
CA ALA A 784 -39.92 -11.07 -27.78
C ALA A 784 -41.18 -10.38 -27.24
N GLY A 785 -41.91 -11.04 -26.33
CA GLY A 785 -43.03 -10.46 -25.59
C GLY A 785 -44.40 -11.04 -25.95
N GLU A 786 -45.26 -10.21 -26.55
CA GLU A 786 -46.69 -10.46 -26.77
C GLU A 786 -46.97 -11.38 -27.99
N PRO A 787 -48.18 -11.97 -28.11
CA PRO A 787 -48.60 -12.69 -29.31
C PRO A 787 -48.43 -11.84 -30.58
N SER A 788 -48.09 -12.48 -31.70
CA SER A 788 -47.73 -11.76 -32.93
C SER A 788 -48.82 -10.83 -33.47
N SER A 789 -50.09 -11.21 -33.35
CA SER A 789 -51.23 -10.37 -33.76
C SER A 789 -51.32 -9.09 -32.93
N ASP A 790 -51.12 -9.21 -31.62
CA ASP A 790 -51.27 -8.11 -30.67
C ASP A 790 -50.08 -7.14 -30.82
N CYS A 791 -48.89 -7.70 -31.06
CA CYS A 791 -47.68 -6.94 -31.35
C CYS A 791 -47.86 -6.04 -32.59
N VAL A 792 -48.37 -6.60 -33.70
CA VAL A 792 -48.64 -5.83 -34.92
C VAL A 792 -49.75 -4.80 -34.71
N ALA A 793 -50.83 -5.17 -34.01
CA ALA A 793 -51.91 -4.24 -33.69
C ALA A 793 -51.41 -3.04 -32.87
N ARG A 794 -50.55 -3.28 -31.87
CA ARG A 794 -49.92 -2.24 -31.06
C ARG A 794 -49.06 -1.31 -31.89
N ILE A 795 -48.19 -1.83 -32.77
CA ILE A 795 -47.37 -0.97 -33.66
C ILE A 795 -48.28 -0.09 -34.52
N ARG A 796 -49.33 -0.67 -35.12
CA ARG A 796 -50.27 0.07 -35.96
C ARG A 796 -50.97 1.19 -35.19
N TRP A 797 -51.32 0.96 -33.93
CA TRP A 797 -51.92 1.96 -33.06
C TRP A 797 -50.94 3.10 -32.74
N VAL A 798 -49.69 2.78 -32.41
CA VAL A 798 -48.62 3.79 -32.20
C VAL A 798 -48.41 4.62 -33.47
N CYS A 799 -48.41 4.01 -34.67
CA CYS A 799 -48.33 4.78 -35.91
C CYS A 799 -49.50 5.76 -36.09
N LEU A 800 -50.72 5.38 -35.71
CA LEU A 800 -51.90 6.26 -35.81
C LEU A 800 -51.80 7.44 -34.85
N ASP A 801 -51.31 7.21 -33.64
CA ASP A 801 -51.09 8.27 -32.64
C ASP A 801 -50.04 9.29 -33.13
N ILE A 802 -48.92 8.80 -33.68
CA ILE A 802 -47.89 9.66 -34.29
C ILE A 802 -48.45 10.44 -35.48
N ILE A 803 -49.27 9.82 -36.34
CA ILE A 803 -49.91 10.52 -37.46
C ILE A 803 -50.83 11.63 -36.94
N GLU A 804 -51.61 11.36 -35.89
CA GLU A 804 -52.48 12.36 -35.28
C GLU A 804 -51.67 13.55 -34.73
N GLU A 805 -50.58 13.26 -34.01
CA GLU A 805 -49.68 14.26 -33.46
C GLU A 805 -49.04 15.12 -34.56
N LEU A 806 -48.45 14.50 -35.59
CA LEU A 806 -47.85 15.20 -36.73
C LEU A 806 -48.86 16.07 -37.48
N LEU A 807 -50.12 15.62 -37.62
CA LEU A 807 -51.19 16.43 -38.20
C LEU A 807 -51.55 17.62 -37.31
N ARG A 808 -51.56 17.45 -35.99
CA ARG A 808 -51.76 18.57 -35.03
C ARG A 808 -50.61 19.57 -35.14
N GLU A 809 -49.36 19.12 -35.21
CA GLU A 809 -48.19 19.97 -35.41
C GLU A 809 -48.25 20.72 -36.74
N TYR A 810 -48.61 20.04 -37.84
CA TYR A 810 -48.78 20.65 -39.14
C TYR A 810 -49.84 21.76 -39.12
N ARG A 811 -50.98 21.53 -38.45
CA ARG A 811 -52.04 22.54 -38.27
C ARG A 811 -51.54 23.73 -37.44
N LYS A 812 -50.77 23.49 -36.36
CA LYS A 812 -50.15 24.55 -35.54
C LYS A 812 -49.16 25.38 -36.36
N LEU A 813 -48.30 24.72 -37.14
CA LEU A 813 -47.34 25.38 -38.04
C LEU A 813 -48.07 26.26 -39.07
N ARG A 814 -49.16 25.76 -39.67
CA ARG A 814 -49.98 26.52 -40.63
C ARG A 814 -50.60 27.78 -40.03
N ARG A 815 -51.00 27.74 -38.75
CA ARG A 815 -51.54 28.91 -38.04
C ARG A 815 -50.47 29.96 -37.72
N LYS A 816 -49.22 29.54 -37.51
CA LYS A 816 -48.08 30.41 -37.16
C LYS A 816 -47.24 30.83 -38.37
N LEU A 817 -47.67 30.52 -39.59
CA LEU A 817 -46.88 30.71 -40.81
C LEU A 817 -46.57 32.18 -41.12
N SER A 818 -47.42 33.11 -40.65
CA SER A 818 -47.22 34.56 -40.80
C SER A 818 -46.19 35.15 -39.82
N LEU A 819 -45.88 34.44 -38.73
CA LEU A 819 -44.99 34.90 -37.64
C LEU A 819 -43.57 34.28 -37.71
N MET A 820 -43.33 33.39 -38.68
CA MET A 820 -42.05 32.68 -38.82
C MET A 820 -41.34 33.04 -40.12
N ASN A 821 -40.01 32.98 -40.10
CA ASN A 821 -39.20 33.10 -41.31
C ASN A 821 -39.62 32.04 -42.35
N LYS A 822 -39.82 32.48 -43.60
CA LYS A 822 -40.37 31.68 -44.71
C LYS A 822 -39.55 30.41 -44.98
N ARG A 823 -38.23 30.46 -44.79
CA ARG A 823 -37.33 29.30 -44.96
C ARG A 823 -37.43 28.30 -43.80
N THR A 824 -37.45 28.76 -42.56
CA THR A 824 -37.64 27.92 -41.36
C THR A 824 -39.01 27.24 -41.37
N ALA A 825 -40.05 27.96 -41.79
CA ALA A 825 -41.38 27.40 -41.98
C ALA A 825 -41.40 26.33 -43.08
N CYS A 826 -40.67 26.53 -44.18
CA CYS A 826 -40.54 25.56 -45.26
C CYS A 826 -39.83 24.27 -44.80
N ASN A 827 -38.72 24.39 -44.08
CA ASN A 827 -37.96 23.24 -43.55
C ASN A 827 -38.78 22.45 -42.53
N LYS A 828 -39.41 23.13 -41.55
CA LYS A 828 -40.30 22.46 -40.58
C LYS A 828 -41.48 21.77 -41.28
N ARG A 829 -42.08 22.41 -42.29
CA ARG A 829 -43.15 21.81 -43.09
C ARG A 829 -42.67 20.55 -43.80
N ARG A 830 -41.50 20.60 -44.43
CA ARG A 830 -40.91 19.47 -45.16
C ARG A 830 -40.57 18.32 -44.21
N SER A 831 -39.99 18.60 -43.05
CA SER A 831 -39.72 17.61 -42.00
C SER A 831 -41.01 16.90 -41.56
N ILE A 832 -42.05 17.63 -41.15
CA ILE A 832 -43.33 17.04 -40.72
C ILE A 832 -43.95 16.17 -41.83
N LEU A 833 -43.95 16.65 -43.08
CA LEU A 833 -44.52 15.91 -44.20
C LEU A 833 -43.73 14.62 -44.51
N LEU A 834 -42.41 14.64 -44.40
CA LEU A 834 -41.58 13.45 -44.56
C LEU A 834 -41.83 12.43 -43.45
N LYS A 835 -41.89 12.87 -42.18
CA LYS A 835 -42.26 12.00 -41.05
C LYS A 835 -43.62 11.36 -41.27
N LEU A 836 -44.61 12.16 -41.70
CA LEU A 836 -45.97 11.69 -41.92
C LEU A 836 -46.06 10.70 -43.09
N GLN A 837 -45.35 10.97 -44.19
CA GLN A 837 -45.26 10.05 -45.32
C GLN A 837 -44.64 8.72 -44.90
N HIS A 838 -43.54 8.76 -44.16
CA HIS A 838 -42.82 7.57 -43.70
C HIS A 838 -43.68 6.70 -42.77
N ILE A 839 -44.25 7.28 -41.71
CA ILE A 839 -45.05 6.53 -40.73
C ILE A 839 -46.35 5.98 -41.36
N ARG A 840 -46.97 6.73 -42.28
CA ARG A 840 -48.13 6.24 -43.04
C ARG A 840 -47.77 5.01 -43.88
N ASP A 841 -46.64 5.05 -44.59
CA ASP A 841 -46.19 3.92 -45.41
C ASP A 841 -45.92 2.68 -44.55
N VAL A 842 -45.27 2.85 -43.40
CA VAL A 842 -45.04 1.75 -42.44
C VAL A 842 -46.37 1.18 -41.93
N HIS A 843 -47.32 2.04 -41.54
CA HIS A 843 -48.66 1.61 -41.10
C HIS A 843 -49.40 0.78 -42.17
N LEU A 844 -49.31 1.19 -43.43
CA LEU A 844 -49.95 0.47 -44.55
C LEU A 844 -49.32 -0.90 -44.80
N ILE A 845 -47.98 -1.00 -44.75
CA ILE A 845 -47.28 -2.28 -44.86
C ILE A 845 -47.73 -3.23 -43.74
N LEU A 846 -47.80 -2.72 -42.52
CA LEU A 846 -48.23 -3.48 -41.34
C LEU A 846 -49.71 -3.91 -41.41
N GLY A 847 -50.56 -3.19 -42.15
CA GLY A 847 -51.95 -3.57 -42.36
C GLY A 847 -52.15 -4.88 -43.14
N SER A 848 -51.10 -5.35 -43.84
CA SER A 848 -51.12 -6.56 -44.65
C SER A 848 -50.52 -7.79 -43.96
N THR A 849 -50.10 -7.69 -42.69
CA THR A 849 -49.42 -8.77 -41.95
C THR A 849 -50.06 -8.96 -40.58
N ASN A 850 -50.09 -10.22 -40.12
CA ASN A 850 -50.52 -10.58 -38.77
C ASN A 850 -49.37 -11.23 -37.95
N ASP A 851 -48.22 -11.50 -38.58
CA ASP A 851 -47.07 -12.11 -37.92
C ASP A 851 -45.75 -11.73 -38.62
N LEU A 852 -45.04 -10.75 -38.02
CA LEU A 852 -43.75 -10.25 -38.52
C LEU A 852 -42.63 -11.29 -38.45
N ARG A 853 -42.81 -12.39 -37.71
CA ARG A 853 -41.85 -13.51 -37.68
C ARG A 853 -41.84 -14.31 -38.99
N LYS A 854 -43.01 -14.39 -39.64
CA LYS A 854 -43.19 -15.14 -40.90
C LYS A 854 -42.95 -14.26 -42.12
N ASP A 855 -43.35 -12.99 -42.06
CA ASP A 855 -43.23 -12.04 -43.16
C ASP A 855 -41.87 -11.29 -43.18
N VAL A 856 -40.76 -12.05 -43.21
CA VAL A 856 -39.39 -11.51 -43.15
C VAL A 856 -39.11 -10.46 -44.24
N ASP A 857 -39.63 -10.67 -45.45
CA ASP A 857 -39.46 -9.71 -46.56
C ASP A 857 -40.07 -8.35 -46.26
N LYS A 858 -41.22 -8.29 -45.57
CA LYS A 858 -41.86 -7.02 -45.20
C LYS A 858 -41.03 -6.29 -44.14
N VAL A 859 -40.44 -7.01 -43.19
CA VAL A 859 -39.53 -6.45 -42.18
C VAL A 859 -38.31 -5.83 -42.85
N ARG A 860 -37.70 -6.52 -43.83
CA ARG A 860 -36.58 -5.99 -44.60
C ARG A 860 -36.94 -4.70 -45.35
N VAL A 861 -38.13 -4.66 -45.97
CA VAL A 861 -38.63 -3.46 -46.66
C VAL A 861 -38.85 -2.29 -45.69
N ILE A 862 -39.37 -2.56 -44.49
CA ILE A 862 -39.53 -1.54 -43.45
C ILE A 862 -38.15 -1.00 -43.03
N GLN A 863 -37.18 -1.87 -42.77
CA GLN A 863 -35.81 -1.47 -42.41
C GLN A 863 -35.13 -0.62 -43.50
N GLU A 864 -35.23 -0.99 -44.77
CA GLU A 864 -34.71 -0.19 -45.90
C GLU A 864 -35.40 1.18 -46.00
N LYS A 865 -36.71 1.25 -45.74
CA LYS A 865 -37.45 2.51 -45.67
C LYS A 865 -36.96 3.40 -44.52
N TYR A 866 -36.67 2.83 -43.35
CA TYR A 866 -36.10 3.58 -42.21
C TYR A 866 -34.72 4.14 -42.54
N ARG A 867 -33.84 3.34 -43.14
CA ARG A 867 -32.52 3.81 -43.61
C ARG A 867 -32.60 4.99 -44.57
N THR A 868 -33.53 4.90 -45.53
CA THR A 868 -33.75 5.98 -46.51
C THR A 868 -34.34 7.22 -45.82
N TYR A 869 -35.32 7.04 -44.94
CA TYR A 869 -35.96 8.10 -44.17
C TYR A 869 -34.97 8.87 -43.29
N TYR A 870 -34.09 8.17 -42.55
CA TYR A 870 -33.08 8.83 -41.73
C TYR A 870 -32.06 9.60 -42.56
N ARG A 871 -31.66 9.07 -43.73
CA ARG A 871 -30.77 9.76 -44.67
C ARG A 871 -31.40 11.07 -45.16
N ASP A 872 -32.68 11.04 -45.52
CA ASP A 872 -33.41 12.21 -46.00
C ASP A 872 -33.65 13.25 -44.89
N LEU A 873 -33.87 12.79 -43.66
CA LEU A 873 -33.96 13.65 -42.46
C LEU A 873 -32.64 14.34 -42.13
N MET A 874 -31.53 13.58 -42.14
CA MET A 874 -30.19 14.13 -41.91
C MET A 874 -29.84 15.19 -42.96
N ALA A 875 -30.19 14.97 -44.23
CA ALA A 875 -29.98 15.95 -45.29
C ALA A 875 -30.76 17.27 -45.07
N LEU A 876 -31.88 17.23 -44.34
CA LEU A 876 -32.65 18.41 -43.98
C LEU A 876 -32.11 19.12 -42.74
N ASP A 877 -31.65 18.37 -41.74
CA ASP A 877 -31.10 18.91 -40.50
C ASP A 877 -29.76 19.62 -40.74
N VAL A 878 -28.86 19.03 -41.54
CA VAL A 878 -27.59 19.66 -41.97
C VAL A 878 -27.85 20.97 -42.72
N TYR A 879 -28.92 21.01 -43.52
CA TYR A 879 -29.33 22.22 -44.24
C TYR A 879 -29.93 23.29 -43.31
N SER A 880 -30.51 22.92 -42.17
CA SER A 880 -30.98 23.88 -41.16
C SER A 880 -29.88 24.39 -40.25
N GLU A 881 -28.94 23.55 -39.82
CA GLU A 881 -27.81 23.95 -38.96
C GLU A 881 -26.85 24.88 -39.70
N ALA A 882 -26.54 24.60 -40.99
CA ALA A 882 -25.75 25.49 -41.83
C ALA A 882 -26.37 26.89 -42.02
N ILE A 883 -27.69 27.03 -41.82
CA ILE A 883 -28.41 28.30 -41.93
C ILE A 883 -28.45 29.04 -40.58
N GLU A 884 -28.56 28.33 -39.45
CA GLU A 884 -28.44 28.95 -38.12
C GLU A 884 -27.03 29.49 -37.88
N ASP A 885 -25.99 28.82 -38.36
CA ASP A 885 -24.62 29.31 -38.33
C ASP A 885 -24.40 30.54 -39.23
N VAL A 886 -25.07 30.60 -40.39
CA VAL A 886 -25.04 31.79 -41.26
C VAL A 886 -25.82 32.94 -40.64
N SER A 887 -26.95 32.67 -39.97
CA SER A 887 -27.77 33.67 -39.27
C SER A 887 -27.03 34.27 -38.07
N LYS A 888 -26.39 33.43 -37.23
CA LYS A 888 -25.58 33.89 -36.08
C LYS A 888 -24.38 34.73 -36.54
N ARG A 889 -23.72 34.38 -37.64
CA ARG A 889 -22.64 35.21 -38.24
C ARG A 889 -23.13 36.52 -38.84
N THR A 890 -24.38 36.62 -39.31
CA THR A 890 -24.98 37.89 -39.75
C THR A 890 -25.45 38.76 -38.60
N ASP A 891 -25.96 38.17 -37.52
CA ASP A 891 -26.35 38.90 -36.31
C ASP A 891 -25.12 39.44 -35.56
N GLU A 892 -24.02 38.68 -35.47
CA GLU A 892 -22.73 39.17 -34.93
C GLU A 892 -22.17 40.36 -35.73
N LYS A 893 -22.29 40.34 -37.07
CA LYS A 893 -21.89 41.48 -37.93
C LYS A 893 -22.81 42.70 -37.80
N GLN A 894 -24.08 42.52 -37.42
CA GLN A 894 -24.99 43.64 -37.13
C GLN A 894 -24.80 44.22 -35.72
N THR A 895 -24.43 43.41 -34.72
CA THR A 895 -24.04 43.93 -33.40
C THR A 895 -22.74 44.73 -33.45
N VAL A 896 -21.73 44.30 -34.22
CA VAL A 896 -20.46 45.04 -34.36
C VAL A 896 -20.64 46.39 -35.08
N THR A 897 -21.56 46.48 -36.04
CA THR A 897 -21.88 47.76 -36.73
C THR A 897 -22.82 48.68 -35.94
N SER A 898 -23.54 48.15 -34.95
CA SER A 898 -24.36 48.97 -34.03
C SER A 898 -23.58 49.52 -32.83
N THR A 899 -22.44 48.91 -32.46
CA THR A 899 -21.55 49.41 -31.40
C THR A 899 -20.58 50.49 -31.88
N GLU A 900 -20.34 50.63 -33.18
CA GLU A 900 -19.51 51.72 -33.75
C GLU A 900 -20.29 53.00 -34.08
N SER A 901 -21.63 53.00 -33.97
CA SER A 901 -22.45 54.22 -34.23
C SER A 901 -22.98 54.92 -32.97
N ASN A 902 -22.81 54.34 -31.78
CA ASN A 902 -23.26 54.92 -30.51
C ASN A 902 -22.15 55.52 -29.63
N THR A 903 -20.90 55.59 -30.12
CA THR A 903 -19.78 56.26 -29.43
C THR A 903 -19.43 57.66 -29.98
N ALA A 904 -20.26 58.21 -30.89
CA ALA A 904 -20.03 59.52 -31.51
C ALA A 904 -21.11 60.58 -31.18
N LYS A 905 -21.88 60.42 -30.09
CA LYS A 905 -22.96 61.36 -29.72
C LYS A 905 -23.04 61.81 -28.25
N ASP A 906 -22.05 61.48 -27.42
CA ASP A 906 -21.95 62.00 -26.05
C ASP A 906 -20.66 62.84 -25.81
N GLU A 907 -20.30 63.67 -26.80
CA GLU A 907 -19.46 64.86 -26.59
C GLU A 907 -20.05 66.04 -27.40
N LEU A 908 -21.11 66.66 -26.85
CA LEU A 908 -21.36 68.11 -26.88
C LEU A 908 -22.42 68.52 -25.85
#